data_AF-A0A848YT67-F1
#
_entry.id   AF-A0A848YT67-F1
#
_cell.length_a   1.000
_cell.length_b   1.000
_cell.length_c   1.000
_cell.angle_alpha   90.00
_cell.angle_beta   90.00
_cell.angle_gamma   90.00
#
_symmetry.space_group_name_H-M   'P 1'
#
loop_
_entity.id
_entity.type
_entity.pdbx_description
1 polymer ?
#
loop_
_entity_poly.entity_id
_entity_poly.type
_entity_poly.pdbx_seq_one_letter_code
_entity_poly.pdbx_strand_id
1 'polypeptide(L)'
;MRYFIRSFVLLILLFGCGQGTGGQGGTENPGVPSAASVSLSSPDELTEANLDNRTISIALSNQLFPGTSLIEDDFQLNHVPDGLSIAAVNYVDATHATISLAFDRSDFDVDFPDFSITVKADALDGGSDLTSNSLLIGCVNEDLVEDIVEEIIVGDYYVSTSGDDTGPGTAELPWRTIQKAADTILPGEIAVVKPGIYDEYVTISNSGDGEGERINIFSETRHTAKCLGFIIAADFVTIGGFDIEASTETWLGITINANSNIDIRNCFIHECPTGGIRIRSGSNVKVVNCILEHNGQWGISLNGANGLIEGNKILSTVQYHPKGNEPGLMGADADGMRIFGDGHVIRGNSIIGIGNPDDAGNVDPHSDCIQTWDGGVNRPIMTNTTIENNFFSVENSYGKGVLMETTGNPGHHIWIRNNIFEFRDIGVRVGTGGFHDVYIYNNVFKSELSNTSWGTSMHLSEVTDYAVVNNITADCNVEHRKIVDGTGLVDYNLAWNSDGSRIALNPSKQDNELFQVDPKFVSYTGNHGENNYHLQPDSPAIDIGLSVADVATDADGIPRPQDTGYDLGPFEYHTGGPFTAKVEIATWQGDKEAALTLQFDDSTPGQATLAIPALSNRNLVGTFYVNPGRESYIAHENVWEVTAPAYGQELANHSMNHIGAATDEEVLYEVGEPSRIIWDARGHEDFGSLIAFVRGGGTSWPEEWLQTVLAEYKNIPRQSNGGSHIYAHTVPKNSAANTIYEVVIPHILTHKCWGMYNFHGISAVDGGLDWGVGAMYFGEFEFFLDDLVTLSNSGQIWVGGYTQVYKYLREKATASVSVVYATTEEICLTLTSDMDPVLYDEPLTLITTVPDNWAECQATQAAVTERCTVLDGVAKIDAVPGKGNIVLREAE
;
A
#
# COMPACT_ATOMS: atom_id res chain seq x y z
N MET A 1 -10.04 64.08 0.90
CA MET A 1 -8.59 63.79 0.80
C MET A 1 -8.50 62.27 0.61
N ARG A 2 -8.77 61.72 -0.59
CA ARG A 2 -7.85 61.39 -1.72
C ARG A 2 -6.63 60.61 -1.19
N TYR A 3 -6.43 59.32 -1.48
CA TYR A 3 -5.99 58.63 -2.72
C TYR A 3 -6.09 57.09 -2.45
N PHE A 4 -6.12 56.09 -3.35
CA PHE A 4 -6.41 55.88 -4.77
C PHE A 4 -6.42 54.34 -4.94
N ILE A 5 -7.45 53.75 -5.54
CA ILE A 5 -7.50 52.33 -5.98
C ILE A 5 -7.23 52.32 -7.48
N ARG A 6 -6.43 51.37 -7.98
CA ARG A 6 -6.35 51.02 -9.41
C ARG A 6 -7.03 49.67 -9.64
N SER A 7 -8.05 49.71 -10.47
CA SER A 7 -8.83 48.61 -11.05
C SER A 7 -8.05 47.89 -12.16
N PHE A 8 -8.43 46.65 -12.48
CA PHE A 8 -8.95 46.31 -13.82
C PHE A 8 -9.82 45.05 -13.76
N VAL A 9 -11.04 45.16 -14.27
CA VAL A 9 -12.04 44.10 -14.46
C VAL A 9 -12.36 44.02 -15.96
N LEU A 10 -12.57 42.79 -16.39
CA LEU A 10 -13.09 42.27 -17.66
C LEU A 10 -14.29 43.08 -18.24
N LEU A 11 -14.32 43.28 -19.56
CA LEU A 11 -15.55 43.63 -20.28
C LEU A 11 -15.56 43.06 -21.70
N ILE A 12 -16.52 42.18 -21.96
CA ILE A 12 -17.04 41.81 -23.30
C ILE A 12 -18.19 42.79 -23.63
N LEU A 13 -18.30 43.25 -24.88
CA LEU A 13 -19.60 43.64 -25.48
C LEU A 13 -19.55 43.68 -27.02
N LEU A 14 -20.64 43.19 -27.62
CA LEU A 14 -20.97 43.05 -29.04
C LEU A 14 -21.71 44.28 -29.64
N PHE A 15 -21.76 44.30 -30.99
CA PHE A 15 -22.71 44.93 -31.94
C PHE A 15 -22.55 46.39 -32.42
N GLY A 16 -22.65 46.58 -33.75
CA GLY A 16 -23.33 47.75 -34.35
C GLY A 16 -22.92 48.27 -35.74
N CYS A 17 -23.48 47.68 -36.81
CA CYS A 17 -23.99 48.22 -38.10
C CYS A 17 -23.45 49.53 -38.77
N GLY A 18 -23.24 49.51 -40.10
CA GLY A 18 -23.33 50.70 -40.98
C GLY A 18 -22.75 50.54 -42.41
N GLN A 19 -23.49 50.92 -43.46
CA GLN A 19 -23.36 50.52 -44.88
C GLN A 19 -22.43 51.33 -45.82
N GLY A 20 -22.06 50.70 -46.96
CA GLY A 20 -21.81 51.29 -48.30
C GLY A 20 -20.33 51.52 -48.66
N THR A 21 -19.78 51.29 -49.86
CA THR A 21 -20.23 50.99 -51.23
C THR A 21 -19.03 50.55 -52.09
N GLY A 22 -19.20 49.65 -53.07
CA GLY A 22 -18.54 49.71 -54.39
C GLY A 22 -17.10 49.17 -54.59
N GLY A 23 -16.98 48.10 -55.38
CA GLY A 23 -16.22 48.07 -56.65
C GLY A 23 -14.68 48.07 -56.69
N GLN A 24 -14.14 46.90 -57.08
CA GLN A 24 -12.95 46.62 -57.92
C GLN A 24 -11.53 47.07 -57.50
N GLY A 25 -10.61 46.12 -57.73
CA GLY A 25 -9.27 46.40 -58.27
C GLY A 25 -8.15 46.34 -57.26
N GLY A 26 -7.40 45.23 -57.26
CA GLY A 26 -6.29 45.01 -56.35
C GLY A 26 -5.07 45.89 -56.61
N THR A 27 -4.19 45.88 -55.63
CA THR A 27 -2.73 45.94 -55.79
C THR A 27 -2.14 45.23 -54.58
N GLU A 28 -1.34 44.19 -54.82
CA GLU A 28 -0.52 43.51 -53.83
C GLU A 28 0.32 44.52 -53.05
N ASN A 29 0.27 44.42 -51.72
CA ASN A 29 1.21 45.11 -50.84
C ASN A 29 2.48 44.23 -50.79
N PRO A 30 3.68 44.76 -51.06
CA PRO A 30 4.90 43.99 -50.94
C PRO A 30 5.05 43.56 -49.48
N GLY A 31 5.14 42.24 -49.26
CA GLY A 31 5.19 41.64 -47.93
C GLY A 31 6.29 42.28 -47.08
N VAL A 32 5.93 42.59 -45.84
CA VAL A 32 6.90 42.82 -44.77
C VAL A 32 7.80 41.58 -44.73
N PRO A 33 9.14 41.70 -44.79
CA PRO A 33 10.01 40.53 -44.64
C PRO A 33 9.66 39.84 -43.32
N SER A 34 9.34 38.55 -43.39
CA SER A 34 9.02 37.75 -42.20
C SER A 34 10.22 37.77 -41.26
N ALA A 35 9.95 37.88 -39.96
CA ALA A 35 10.99 37.83 -38.95
C ALA A 35 11.75 36.50 -39.02
N ALA A 36 13.02 36.54 -38.61
CA ALA A 36 13.82 35.36 -38.35
C ALA A 36 13.11 34.48 -37.30
N SER A 37 13.01 33.18 -37.55
CA SER A 37 12.39 32.24 -36.60
C SER A 37 13.00 30.86 -36.71
N VAL A 38 12.84 30.08 -35.64
CA VAL A 38 13.14 28.65 -35.60
C VAL A 38 11.88 27.88 -35.21
N SER A 39 11.68 26.71 -35.80
CA SER A 39 10.60 25.79 -35.44
C SER A 39 11.13 24.40 -35.14
N LEU A 40 10.48 23.73 -34.17
CA LEU A 40 10.72 22.33 -33.84
C LEU A 40 9.56 21.45 -34.27
N SER A 41 9.91 20.23 -34.67
CA SER A 41 8.97 19.14 -34.85
C SER A 41 9.62 17.81 -34.46
N SER A 42 8.85 16.94 -33.81
CA SER A 42 9.20 15.54 -33.61
C SER A 42 8.34 14.66 -34.52
N PRO A 43 8.86 13.56 -35.09
CA PRO A 43 8.06 12.62 -35.86
C PRO A 43 7.04 11.85 -34.98
N ASP A 44 7.34 11.71 -33.69
CA ASP A 44 6.54 11.00 -32.70
C ASP A 44 6.25 11.91 -31.49
N GLU A 45 5.25 11.57 -30.69
CA GLU A 45 5.02 12.21 -29.39
C GLU A 45 6.20 11.97 -28.45
N LEU A 46 6.58 12.99 -27.70
CA LEU A 46 7.64 12.89 -26.69
C LEU A 46 6.97 12.53 -25.37
N THR A 47 7.33 11.38 -24.83
CA THR A 47 6.86 10.94 -23.51
C THR A 47 8.04 10.44 -22.70
N GLU A 48 7.92 10.50 -21.38
CA GLU A 48 8.88 9.96 -20.42
C GLU A 48 9.46 8.60 -20.83
N ALA A 49 8.59 7.62 -21.10
CA ALA A 49 8.98 6.26 -21.48
C ALA A 49 9.79 6.19 -22.79
N ASN A 50 9.79 7.25 -23.59
CA ASN A 50 10.30 7.21 -24.96
C ASN A 50 11.34 8.28 -25.30
N LEU A 51 11.74 9.16 -24.36
CA LEU A 51 12.62 10.31 -24.64
C LEU A 51 14.01 9.95 -25.17
N ASP A 52 14.58 8.84 -24.69
CA ASP A 52 15.96 8.48 -25.02
C ASP A 52 16.13 8.13 -26.51
N ASN A 53 17.15 8.71 -27.14
CA ASN A 53 17.44 8.62 -28.59
C ASN A 53 16.40 9.22 -29.55
N ARG A 54 15.38 9.95 -29.04
CA ARG A 54 14.41 10.64 -29.91
C ARG A 54 15.04 11.75 -30.71
N THR A 55 14.54 11.94 -31.93
CA THR A 55 15.09 12.93 -32.87
C THR A 55 14.15 14.11 -33.03
N ILE A 56 14.63 15.30 -32.67
CA ILE A 56 13.95 16.58 -32.89
C ILE A 56 14.50 17.22 -34.16
N SER A 57 13.60 17.64 -35.06
CA SER A 57 13.97 18.39 -36.26
C SER A 57 13.89 19.90 -36.00
N ILE A 58 14.92 20.62 -36.42
CA ILE A 58 15.03 22.07 -36.34
C ILE A 58 14.93 22.65 -37.76
N ALA A 59 14.07 23.63 -37.96
CA ALA A 59 13.97 24.39 -39.20
C ALA A 59 14.09 25.90 -38.96
N LEU A 60 14.95 26.56 -39.71
CA LEU A 60 15.15 28.02 -39.70
C LEU A 60 14.37 28.69 -40.82
N SER A 61 13.79 29.85 -40.54
CA SER A 61 13.18 30.74 -41.54
C SER A 61 13.81 32.12 -41.47
N ASN A 62 14.19 32.66 -42.64
CA ASN A 62 14.89 33.95 -42.77
C ASN A 62 16.18 34.05 -41.95
N GLN A 63 16.81 32.90 -41.66
CA GLN A 63 18.14 32.73 -41.06
C GLN A 63 18.80 31.49 -41.64
N LEU A 64 20.13 31.41 -41.50
CA LEU A 64 20.94 30.29 -41.95
C LEU A 64 21.94 29.86 -40.87
N PHE A 65 22.28 28.57 -40.89
CA PHE A 65 23.49 28.06 -40.26
C PHE A 65 24.70 28.42 -41.15
N PRO A 66 25.70 29.16 -40.63
CA PRO A 66 26.83 29.68 -41.42
C PRO A 66 27.80 28.58 -41.92
N GLY A 67 27.71 27.37 -41.37
CA GLY A 67 28.59 26.25 -41.66
C GLY A 67 27.97 24.90 -41.31
N THR A 68 28.65 23.82 -41.67
CA THR A 68 28.16 22.43 -41.53
C THR A 68 28.54 21.76 -40.20
N SER A 69 29.19 22.48 -39.30
CA SER A 69 29.73 21.95 -38.04
C SER A 69 28.95 22.52 -36.87
N LEU A 70 27.80 21.92 -36.59
CA LEU A 70 26.99 22.21 -35.41
C LEU A 70 27.45 21.33 -34.25
N ILE A 71 27.52 21.91 -33.06
CA ILE A 71 27.87 21.20 -31.82
C ILE A 71 26.75 21.35 -30.79
N GLU A 72 26.79 20.55 -29.73
CA GLU A 72 25.80 20.58 -28.66
C GLU A 72 25.65 21.98 -28.04
N ASP A 73 26.78 22.66 -27.77
CA ASP A 73 26.81 23.99 -27.16
C ASP A 73 26.11 25.08 -28.00
N ASP A 74 25.82 24.83 -29.27
CA ASP A 74 25.06 25.75 -30.14
C ASP A 74 23.56 25.80 -29.78
N PHE A 75 23.09 24.84 -28.96
CA PHE A 75 21.69 24.66 -28.60
C PHE A 75 21.51 24.69 -27.08
N GLN A 76 20.34 25.16 -26.65
CA GLN A 76 19.93 25.11 -25.25
C GLN A 76 18.51 24.56 -25.17
N LEU A 77 18.35 23.46 -24.45
CA LEU A 77 17.04 22.93 -24.10
C LEU A 77 16.42 23.79 -22.98
N ASN A 78 15.12 24.07 -23.07
CA ASN A 78 14.38 24.91 -22.12
C ASN A 78 13.12 24.16 -21.67
N HIS A 79 12.78 24.27 -20.38
CA HIS A 79 11.65 23.57 -19.73
C HIS A 79 11.67 22.06 -20.03
N VAL A 80 12.81 21.43 -19.70
CA VAL A 80 13.01 19.99 -19.82
C VAL A 80 12.89 19.29 -18.47
N PRO A 81 12.49 18.01 -18.44
CA PRO A 81 12.64 17.17 -17.26
C PRO A 81 14.11 17.02 -16.86
N ASP A 82 14.34 16.75 -15.57
CA ASP A 82 15.66 16.41 -15.05
C ASP A 82 16.19 15.17 -15.77
N GLY A 83 17.50 15.13 -16.05
CA GLY A 83 18.11 14.01 -16.79
C GLY A 83 18.03 14.08 -18.32
N LEU A 84 17.26 15.02 -18.90
CA LEU A 84 17.20 15.21 -20.35
C LEU A 84 18.34 16.10 -20.87
N SER A 85 19.06 15.60 -21.87
CA SER A 85 20.21 16.26 -22.49
C SER A 85 20.27 16.01 -24.00
N ILE A 86 21.26 16.60 -24.69
CA ILE A 86 21.47 16.39 -26.12
C ILE A 86 22.50 15.27 -26.32
N ALA A 87 22.10 14.17 -26.96
CA ALA A 87 23.01 13.08 -27.31
C ALA A 87 23.90 13.44 -28.51
N ALA A 88 23.32 14.06 -29.54
CA ALA A 88 24.02 14.42 -30.77
C ALA A 88 23.29 15.52 -31.54
N VAL A 89 24.05 16.28 -32.33
CA VAL A 89 23.52 17.27 -33.29
C VAL A 89 24.01 16.91 -34.68
N ASN A 90 23.10 16.89 -35.65
CA ASN A 90 23.42 16.63 -37.04
C ASN A 90 22.96 17.80 -37.92
N TYR A 91 23.89 18.40 -38.65
CA TYR A 91 23.58 19.36 -39.70
C TYR A 91 22.94 18.64 -40.90
N VAL A 92 21.81 19.13 -41.38
CA VAL A 92 21.13 18.60 -42.57
C VAL A 92 21.40 19.49 -43.78
N ASP A 93 21.03 20.78 -43.68
CA ASP A 93 21.32 21.81 -44.67
C ASP A 93 21.35 23.20 -44.01
N ALA A 94 21.52 24.26 -44.82
CA ALA A 94 21.72 25.62 -44.30
C ALA A 94 20.53 26.16 -43.49
N THR A 95 19.37 25.50 -43.56
CA THR A 95 18.13 25.83 -42.84
C THR A 95 17.64 24.72 -41.92
N HIS A 96 18.26 23.53 -41.91
CA HIS A 96 17.78 22.38 -41.14
C HIS A 96 18.90 21.67 -40.37
N ALA A 97 18.56 21.23 -39.16
CA ALA A 97 19.38 20.36 -38.33
C ALA A 97 18.50 19.35 -37.61
N THR A 98 19.09 18.28 -37.08
CA THR A 98 18.42 17.37 -36.15
C THR A 98 19.20 17.23 -34.85
N ILE A 99 18.47 17.06 -33.75
CA ILE A 99 19.01 16.81 -32.42
C ILE A 99 18.51 15.45 -31.96
N SER A 100 19.42 14.56 -31.57
CA SER A 100 19.08 13.33 -30.84
C SER A 100 19.14 13.65 -29.35
N LEU A 101 18.09 13.29 -28.61
CA LEU A 101 18.00 13.45 -27.15
C LEU A 101 18.66 12.27 -26.44
N ALA A 102 19.22 12.53 -25.26
CA ALA A 102 19.66 11.51 -24.31
C ALA A 102 18.90 11.72 -23.00
N PHE A 103 18.34 10.66 -22.46
CA PHE A 103 17.59 10.69 -21.20
C PHE A 103 18.09 9.58 -20.27
N ASP A 104 18.44 9.95 -19.04
CA ASP A 104 18.95 9.00 -18.05
C ASP A 104 17.86 8.15 -17.37
N ARG A 105 16.60 8.36 -17.79
CA ARG A 105 15.39 7.74 -17.23
C ARG A 105 15.06 8.19 -15.81
N SER A 106 15.46 9.41 -15.44
CA SER A 106 14.95 10.08 -14.24
C SER A 106 13.43 10.23 -14.34
N ASP A 107 12.71 9.73 -13.35
CA ASP A 107 11.24 9.73 -13.29
C ASP A 107 10.66 11.15 -13.15
N PHE A 108 9.54 11.44 -13.83
CA PHE A 108 8.78 12.69 -13.72
C PHE A 108 7.26 12.53 -13.94
N ASP A 109 6.49 12.84 -12.90
CA ASP A 109 5.02 12.68 -12.90
C ASP A 109 4.21 13.88 -13.43
N VAL A 110 4.87 14.86 -14.05
CA VAL A 110 4.20 16.08 -14.53
C VAL A 110 4.63 16.39 -15.95
N ASP A 111 3.65 16.62 -16.81
CA ASP A 111 3.85 17.09 -18.17
C ASP A 111 4.75 18.35 -18.24
N PHE A 112 5.61 18.40 -19.25
CA PHE A 112 6.35 19.61 -19.62
C PHE A 112 5.75 20.19 -20.91
N PRO A 113 4.70 21.03 -20.83
CA PRO A 113 3.95 21.51 -22.00
C PRO A 113 4.71 22.55 -22.85
N ASP A 114 5.81 23.09 -22.31
CA ASP A 114 6.54 24.22 -22.87
C ASP A 114 7.99 23.90 -23.27
N PHE A 115 8.29 22.62 -23.55
CA PHE A 115 9.61 22.19 -24.00
C PHE A 115 9.98 22.90 -25.31
N SER A 116 11.11 23.61 -25.31
CA SER A 116 11.59 24.35 -26.48
C SER A 116 13.11 24.38 -26.55
N ILE A 117 13.65 24.61 -27.74
CA ILE A 117 15.08 24.70 -28.00
C ILE A 117 15.42 26.11 -28.47
N THR A 118 16.45 26.68 -27.85
CA THR A 118 17.06 27.94 -28.27
C THR A 118 18.31 27.64 -29.09
N VAL A 119 18.36 28.13 -30.32
CA VAL A 119 19.56 28.14 -31.16
C VAL A 119 20.33 29.42 -30.87
N LYS A 120 21.56 29.29 -30.38
CA LYS A 120 22.36 30.43 -29.94
C LYS A 120 22.87 31.26 -31.13
N ALA A 121 23.09 32.54 -30.87
CA ALA A 121 23.56 33.52 -31.85
C ALA A 121 24.82 33.09 -32.61
N ASP A 122 25.74 32.40 -31.94
CA ASP A 122 27.01 31.95 -32.52
C ASP A 122 26.83 30.88 -33.62
N ALA A 123 25.70 30.19 -33.61
CA ALA A 123 25.32 29.20 -34.61
C ALA A 123 24.52 29.79 -35.78
N LEU A 124 24.27 31.10 -35.79
CA LEU A 124 23.38 31.78 -36.76
C LEU A 124 24.09 32.94 -37.48
N ASP A 125 23.83 33.10 -38.77
CA ASP A 125 24.33 34.24 -39.57
C ASP A 125 23.76 35.62 -39.13
N GLY A 126 22.77 35.63 -38.22
CA GLY A 126 22.04 36.82 -37.76
C GLY A 126 22.46 37.39 -36.40
N GLY A 127 23.31 36.70 -35.63
CA GLY A 127 23.90 37.21 -34.39
C GLY A 127 22.94 37.43 -33.21
N SER A 128 21.78 36.79 -33.18
CA SER A 128 20.87 36.78 -32.04
C SER A 128 20.25 35.40 -31.82
N ASP A 129 20.09 34.99 -30.56
CA ASP A 129 19.43 33.74 -30.20
C ASP A 129 18.00 33.67 -30.75
N LEU A 130 17.60 32.48 -31.19
CA LEU A 130 16.23 32.20 -31.59
C LEU A 130 15.67 31.04 -30.77
N THR A 131 14.56 31.27 -30.08
CA THR A 131 13.81 30.23 -29.37
C THR A 131 12.63 29.77 -30.23
N SER A 132 12.40 28.46 -30.23
CA SER A 132 11.39 27.80 -31.04
C SER A 132 9.98 27.84 -30.44
N ASN A 133 9.01 27.30 -31.18
CA ASN A 133 7.73 26.87 -30.62
C ASN A 133 7.92 25.76 -29.56
N SER A 134 6.93 25.63 -28.69
CA SER A 134 6.87 24.55 -27.71
C SER A 134 6.44 23.22 -28.33
N LEU A 135 6.91 22.12 -27.73
CA LEU A 135 6.36 20.77 -27.83
C LEU A 135 5.97 20.30 -26.42
N LEU A 136 5.03 19.35 -26.32
CA LEU A 136 4.72 18.66 -25.07
C LEU A 136 5.71 17.50 -24.89
N ILE A 137 6.27 17.36 -23.70
CA ILE A 137 6.81 16.09 -23.20
C ILE A 137 5.81 15.58 -22.16
N GLY A 138 5.10 14.50 -22.48
CA GLY A 138 4.10 13.91 -21.59
C GLY A 138 4.75 13.04 -20.51
N CYS A 139 4.30 13.16 -19.26
CA CYS A 139 4.63 12.16 -18.24
C CYS A 139 3.92 10.84 -18.56
N VAL A 140 4.54 9.71 -18.22
CA VAL A 140 3.85 8.42 -18.20
C VAL A 140 3.58 8.12 -16.73
N ASN A 141 2.33 8.28 -16.30
CA ASN A 141 1.97 8.02 -14.92
C ASN A 141 2.08 6.50 -14.66
N GLU A 142 3.22 6.07 -14.15
CA GLU A 142 3.47 4.70 -13.73
C GLU A 142 2.73 4.46 -12.41
N ASP A 143 1.40 4.20 -12.48
CA ASP A 143 0.51 3.84 -11.35
C ASP A 143 1.17 4.01 -9.98
N LEU A 144 1.12 5.23 -9.44
CA LEU A 144 1.52 5.64 -8.09
C LEU A 144 2.34 4.56 -7.39
N VAL A 145 3.65 4.52 -7.63
CA VAL A 145 4.52 3.96 -6.62
C VAL A 145 4.36 4.88 -5.42
N GLU A 146 3.66 4.37 -4.42
CA GLU A 146 3.51 4.94 -3.10
C GLU A 146 4.74 5.79 -2.74
N ASP A 147 4.56 7.09 -2.45
CA ASP A 147 5.42 7.74 -1.47
C ASP A 147 5.14 7.02 -0.14
N ILE A 148 5.77 5.87 0.03
CA ILE A 148 5.69 5.07 1.24
C ILE A 148 6.37 5.93 2.29
N VAL A 149 5.63 6.37 3.30
CA VAL A 149 6.25 6.70 4.57
C VAL A 149 6.91 5.40 5.02
N GLU A 150 8.22 5.26 4.76
CA GLU A 150 8.96 4.03 5.01
C GLU A 150 8.67 3.59 6.45
N GLU A 151 7.95 2.48 6.58
CA GLU A 151 7.67 1.87 7.87
C GLU A 151 9.02 1.51 8.48
N ILE A 152 9.41 2.21 9.55
CA ILE A 152 10.64 1.88 10.27
C ILE A 152 10.41 0.54 10.97
N ILE A 153 10.90 -0.54 10.35
CA ILE A 153 10.88 -1.87 10.92
C ILE A 153 11.94 -1.93 12.02
N VAL A 154 11.52 -2.07 13.28
CA VAL A 154 12.43 -2.26 14.41
C VAL A 154 12.67 -3.76 14.59
N GLY A 155 13.92 -4.19 14.41
CA GLY A 155 14.33 -5.59 14.56
C GLY A 155 14.83 -5.91 15.96
N ASP A 156 14.66 -7.16 16.38
CA ASP A 156 15.38 -7.76 17.51
C ASP A 156 16.86 -7.99 17.15
N TYR A 157 17.10 -8.33 15.87
CA TYR A 157 18.43 -8.55 15.31
C TYR A 157 18.63 -7.76 14.02
N TYR A 158 19.90 -7.50 13.70
CA TYR A 158 20.30 -6.70 12.55
C TYR A 158 21.37 -7.43 11.75
N VAL A 159 21.25 -7.34 10.43
CA VAL A 159 22.24 -7.84 9.46
C VAL A 159 22.78 -6.65 8.67
N SER A 160 24.09 -6.62 8.44
CA SER A 160 24.76 -5.61 7.61
C SER A 160 25.93 -6.25 6.89
N THR A 161 26.21 -5.83 5.65
CA THR A 161 27.39 -6.27 4.89
C THR A 161 28.73 -6.03 5.62
N SER A 162 28.77 -5.09 6.57
CA SER A 162 29.93 -4.77 7.41
C SER A 162 29.97 -5.49 8.77
N GLY A 163 28.96 -6.30 9.08
CA GLY A 163 28.78 -7.00 10.35
C GLY A 163 29.72 -8.18 10.58
N ASP A 164 29.49 -8.90 11.68
CA ASP A 164 30.24 -10.10 12.08
C ASP A 164 29.30 -11.18 12.64
N ASP A 165 29.21 -12.33 11.94
CA ASP A 165 28.35 -13.47 12.33
C ASP A 165 28.74 -14.12 13.66
N THR A 166 29.92 -13.80 14.20
CA THR A 166 30.33 -14.25 15.55
C THR A 166 29.79 -13.35 16.67
N GLY A 167 29.24 -12.18 16.31
CA GLY A 167 28.68 -11.20 17.22
C GLY A 167 27.24 -11.50 17.68
N PRO A 168 26.67 -10.62 18.51
CA PRO A 168 25.35 -10.82 19.08
C PRO A 168 24.19 -10.50 18.12
N GLY A 169 24.44 -9.82 17.00
CA GLY A 169 23.41 -9.45 16.03
C GLY A 169 22.60 -8.21 16.43
N THR A 170 23.09 -7.37 17.35
CA THR A 170 22.39 -6.12 17.74
C THR A 170 22.56 -5.01 16.70
N ALA A 171 21.81 -3.91 16.81
CA ALA A 171 21.88 -2.79 15.87
C ALA A 171 23.30 -2.21 15.71
N GLU A 172 24.07 -2.14 16.80
CA GLU A 172 25.45 -1.64 16.84
C GLU A 172 26.48 -2.70 16.42
N LEU A 173 26.16 -3.99 16.60
CA LEU A 173 27.01 -5.13 16.27
C LEU A 173 26.22 -6.16 15.44
N PRO A 174 25.83 -5.79 14.21
CA PRO A 174 24.98 -6.62 13.38
C PRO A 174 25.74 -7.89 12.93
N TRP A 175 24.99 -8.93 12.61
CA TRP A 175 25.52 -10.07 11.87
C TRP A 175 25.90 -9.65 10.45
N ARG A 176 26.77 -10.44 9.81
CA ARG A 176 27.22 -10.13 8.44
C ARG A 176 26.28 -10.69 7.39
N THR A 177 25.68 -11.85 7.66
CA THR A 177 24.96 -12.66 6.68
C THR A 177 23.48 -12.81 7.02
N ILE A 178 22.64 -12.86 5.99
CA ILE A 178 21.21 -13.12 6.14
C ILE A 178 21.01 -14.57 6.60
N GLN A 179 21.84 -15.51 6.12
CA GLN A 179 21.79 -16.90 6.57
C GLN A 179 22.04 -17.02 8.08
N LYS A 180 22.93 -16.20 8.65
CA LYS A 180 23.14 -16.19 10.11
C LYS A 180 21.86 -15.83 10.86
N ALA A 181 21.09 -14.86 10.37
CA ALA A 181 19.80 -14.52 10.96
C ALA A 181 18.80 -15.69 10.81
N ALA A 182 18.65 -16.24 9.60
CA ALA A 182 17.75 -17.36 9.32
C ALA A 182 18.03 -18.61 10.20
N ASP A 183 19.29 -18.87 10.53
CA ASP A 183 19.71 -19.99 11.37
C ASP A 183 19.51 -19.75 12.87
N THR A 184 19.41 -18.47 13.30
CA THR A 184 19.55 -18.10 14.72
C THR A 184 18.27 -17.61 15.37
N ILE A 185 17.47 -16.81 14.67
CA ILE A 185 16.29 -16.17 15.29
C ILE A 185 15.22 -17.22 15.63
N LEU A 186 14.49 -16.93 16.70
CA LEU A 186 13.46 -17.76 17.31
C LEU A 186 12.05 -17.30 16.88
N PRO A 187 11.03 -18.16 17.06
CA PRO A 187 9.63 -17.79 16.81
C PRO A 187 9.25 -16.44 17.44
N GLY A 188 8.63 -15.57 16.65
CA GLY A 188 8.21 -14.23 17.05
C GLY A 188 9.28 -13.14 16.92
N GLU A 189 10.55 -13.50 16.69
CA GLU A 189 11.64 -12.53 16.55
C GLU A 189 11.73 -11.96 15.13
N ILE A 190 12.29 -10.74 15.03
CA ILE A 190 12.44 -9.99 13.79
C ILE A 190 13.92 -9.74 13.49
N ALA A 191 14.38 -10.14 12.30
CA ALA A 191 15.68 -9.74 11.77
C ALA A 191 15.52 -8.65 10.69
N VAL A 192 16.18 -7.52 10.89
CA VAL A 192 16.23 -6.38 9.96
C VAL A 192 17.55 -6.38 9.21
N VAL A 193 17.48 -6.42 7.88
CA VAL A 193 18.63 -6.44 6.98
C VAL A 193 18.86 -5.06 6.41
N LYS A 194 19.99 -4.44 6.77
CA LYS A 194 20.37 -3.11 6.33
C LYS A 194 20.66 -3.07 4.82
N PRO A 195 20.55 -1.89 4.17
CA PRO A 195 20.90 -1.71 2.77
C PRO A 195 22.26 -2.32 2.40
N GLY A 196 22.31 -3.02 1.27
CA GLY A 196 23.54 -3.64 0.79
C GLY A 196 23.29 -4.83 -0.12
N ILE A 197 24.37 -5.34 -0.71
CA ILE A 197 24.36 -6.52 -1.58
C ILE A 197 24.87 -7.72 -0.77
N TYR A 198 24.02 -8.73 -0.66
CA TYR A 198 24.28 -9.99 0.01
C TYR A 198 24.32 -11.09 -1.05
N ASP A 199 25.51 -11.62 -1.36
CA ASP A 199 25.70 -12.71 -2.33
C ASP A 199 25.28 -14.06 -1.73
N GLU A 200 24.03 -14.14 -1.27
CA GLU A 200 23.45 -15.23 -0.51
C GLU A 200 22.15 -15.73 -1.16
N TYR A 201 22.03 -17.05 -1.29
CA TYR A 201 20.78 -17.73 -1.58
C TYR A 201 20.33 -18.44 -0.30
N VAL A 202 19.45 -17.78 0.44
CA VAL A 202 19.21 -18.04 1.86
C VAL A 202 18.27 -19.22 2.04
N THR A 203 18.59 -20.14 2.95
CA THR A 203 17.70 -21.25 3.33
C THR A 203 17.13 -21.02 4.72
N ILE A 204 15.81 -21.00 4.83
CA ILE A 204 15.09 -20.89 6.11
C ILE A 204 14.55 -22.26 6.48
N SER A 205 15.03 -22.78 7.61
CA SER A 205 14.66 -24.11 8.11
C SER A 205 14.07 -24.11 9.52
N ASN A 206 14.05 -22.96 10.18
CA ASN A 206 13.37 -22.76 11.46
C ASN A 206 11.93 -22.28 11.21
N SER A 207 10.95 -22.93 11.84
CA SER A 207 9.55 -22.53 11.80
C SER A 207 9.22 -21.56 12.94
N GLY A 208 8.23 -20.70 12.71
CA GLY A 208 7.52 -20.05 13.82
C GLY A 208 6.57 -21.01 14.53
N ASP A 209 6.06 -20.60 15.70
CA ASP A 209 5.19 -21.42 16.55
C ASP A 209 3.68 -21.13 16.30
N GLY A 210 3.37 -20.09 15.52
CA GLY A 210 2.02 -19.72 15.12
C GLY A 210 1.95 -18.36 14.42
N GLU A 211 0.76 -17.91 14.04
CA GLU A 211 0.55 -16.63 13.34
C GLU A 211 1.10 -15.41 14.12
N GLY A 212 0.97 -15.40 15.45
CA GLY A 212 1.52 -14.34 16.30
C GLY A 212 3.01 -14.48 16.64
N GLU A 213 3.64 -15.60 16.25
CA GLU A 213 5.02 -15.97 16.58
C GLU A 213 5.76 -16.46 15.33
N ARG A 214 5.60 -15.73 14.22
CA ARG A 214 6.28 -15.98 12.95
C ARG A 214 7.79 -15.72 13.05
N ILE A 215 8.58 -16.39 12.21
CA ILE A 215 9.95 -15.98 11.91
C ILE A 215 9.87 -14.85 10.89
N ASN A 216 10.41 -13.68 11.23
CA ASN A 216 10.30 -12.49 10.38
C ASN A 216 11.68 -12.00 9.93
N ILE A 217 11.89 -11.89 8.62
CA ILE A 217 13.12 -11.32 8.06
C ILE A 217 12.73 -10.25 7.05
N PHE A 218 13.18 -9.02 7.27
CA PHE A 218 12.83 -7.86 6.46
C PHE A 218 14.05 -7.09 6.00
N SER A 219 13.98 -6.47 4.82
CA SER A 219 14.85 -5.34 4.48
C SER A 219 14.48 -4.12 5.32
N GLU A 220 15.47 -3.39 5.83
CA GLU A 220 15.29 -2.16 6.64
C GLU A 220 14.52 -1.10 5.85
N THR A 221 14.97 -0.86 4.62
CA THR A 221 14.28 -0.04 3.61
C THR A 221 13.93 -0.94 2.43
N ARG A 222 12.71 -0.85 1.91
CA ARG A 222 12.25 -1.70 0.80
C ARG A 222 13.22 -1.62 -0.39
N HIS A 223 13.49 -2.77 -0.99
CA HIS A 223 14.32 -3.01 -2.17
C HIS A 223 15.80 -2.60 -2.05
N THR A 224 16.30 -2.29 -0.85
CA THR A 224 17.70 -1.87 -0.65
C THR A 224 18.62 -2.97 -0.14
N ALA A 225 18.09 -4.02 0.49
CA ALA A 225 18.82 -5.25 0.75
C ALA A 225 18.64 -6.20 -0.44
N LYS A 226 19.68 -6.30 -1.28
CA LYS A 226 19.70 -7.16 -2.46
C LYS A 226 20.28 -8.53 -2.11
N CYS A 227 19.60 -9.61 -2.49
CA CYS A 227 20.07 -10.99 -2.32
C CYS A 227 19.77 -11.87 -3.54
N LEU A 228 20.27 -13.11 -3.53
CA LEU A 228 20.13 -14.01 -4.69
C LEU A 228 18.81 -14.80 -4.68
N GLY A 229 18.12 -14.87 -3.54
CA GLY A 229 16.86 -15.58 -3.39
C GLY A 229 16.72 -16.38 -2.11
N PHE A 230 15.58 -17.05 -1.97
CA PHE A 230 15.21 -17.79 -0.75
C PHE A 230 14.71 -19.22 -1.04
N ILE A 231 15.09 -20.15 -0.17
CA ILE A 231 14.42 -21.45 0.01
C ILE A 231 13.76 -21.45 1.38
N ILE A 232 12.43 -21.53 1.40
CA ILE A 232 11.64 -21.64 2.62
C ILE A 232 11.26 -23.12 2.78
N ALA A 233 11.81 -23.74 3.82
CA ALA A 233 11.60 -25.14 4.19
C ALA A 233 10.96 -25.27 5.58
N ALA A 234 10.28 -24.23 6.04
CA ALA A 234 9.68 -24.08 7.36
C ALA A 234 8.31 -23.39 7.28
N ASP A 235 7.49 -23.52 8.33
CA ASP A 235 6.14 -22.92 8.43
C ASP A 235 6.18 -21.60 9.24
N PHE A 236 5.15 -20.76 9.11
CA PHE A 236 5.03 -19.48 9.84
C PHE A 236 6.25 -18.56 9.63
N VAL A 237 6.59 -18.33 8.36
CA VAL A 237 7.71 -17.45 7.95
C VAL A 237 7.17 -16.24 7.20
N THR A 238 7.73 -15.07 7.49
CA THR A 238 7.49 -13.82 6.75
C THR A 238 8.80 -13.31 6.14
N ILE A 239 8.78 -13.03 4.84
CA ILE A 239 9.87 -12.37 4.12
C ILE A 239 9.32 -11.11 3.48
N GLY A 240 9.99 -9.97 3.69
CA GLY A 240 9.56 -8.77 2.98
C GLY A 240 10.59 -7.69 2.73
N GLY A 241 10.30 -6.88 1.72
CA GLY A 241 11.11 -5.70 1.40
C GLY A 241 12.38 -5.98 0.60
N PHE A 242 12.70 -7.21 0.19
CA PHE A 242 13.97 -7.52 -0.46
C PHE A 242 13.99 -7.17 -1.95
N ASP A 243 15.15 -6.78 -2.47
CA ASP A 243 15.51 -6.92 -3.90
C ASP A 243 16.09 -8.33 -4.08
N ILE A 244 15.52 -9.11 -5.00
CA ILE A 244 15.89 -10.50 -5.25
C ILE A 244 16.21 -10.68 -6.73
N GLU A 245 17.48 -10.98 -7.00
CA GLU A 245 18.00 -11.23 -8.34
C GLU A 245 18.87 -12.50 -8.34
N ALA A 246 18.41 -13.56 -9.00
CA ALA A 246 19.16 -14.81 -9.04
C ALA A 246 20.42 -14.72 -9.93
N SER A 247 21.53 -15.33 -9.47
CA SER A 247 22.83 -15.30 -10.16
C SER A 247 23.16 -16.56 -10.97
N THR A 248 22.40 -17.65 -10.80
CA THR A 248 22.64 -18.91 -11.52
C THR A 248 21.53 -19.23 -12.50
N GLU A 249 21.91 -19.89 -13.59
CA GLU A 249 21.03 -20.28 -14.71
C GLU A 249 19.86 -21.19 -14.30
N THR A 250 19.82 -21.68 -13.05
CA THR A 250 18.85 -22.67 -12.56
C THR A 250 18.06 -22.21 -11.33
N TRP A 251 18.33 -21.02 -10.82
CA TRP A 251 17.69 -20.54 -9.60
C TRP A 251 16.38 -19.81 -9.89
N LEU A 252 15.49 -19.92 -8.91
CA LEU A 252 14.25 -19.16 -8.79
C LEU A 252 14.51 -17.98 -7.85
N GLY A 253 13.67 -16.96 -7.84
CA GLY A 253 13.73 -15.93 -6.81
C GLY A 253 13.41 -16.49 -5.42
N ILE A 254 12.23 -17.10 -5.28
CA ILE A 254 11.79 -17.72 -4.01
C ILE A 254 11.19 -19.11 -4.27
N THR A 255 11.59 -20.09 -3.46
CA THR A 255 11.02 -21.44 -3.45
C THR A 255 10.46 -21.80 -2.09
N ILE A 256 9.20 -22.25 -2.03
CA ILE A 256 8.55 -22.78 -0.83
C ILE A 256 8.36 -24.29 -0.98
N ASN A 257 8.97 -25.06 -0.08
CA ASN A 257 9.08 -26.52 -0.15
C ASN A 257 8.03 -27.25 0.70
N ALA A 258 6.77 -27.25 0.25
CA ALA A 258 5.68 -27.98 0.89
C ALA A 258 5.29 -27.46 2.29
N ASN A 259 5.52 -26.18 2.56
CA ASN A 259 5.26 -25.51 3.82
C ASN A 259 3.99 -24.65 3.79
N SER A 260 3.43 -24.36 4.97
CA SER A 260 2.19 -23.61 5.15
C SER A 260 2.38 -22.35 5.99
N ASN A 261 1.42 -21.42 5.88
CA ASN A 261 1.41 -20.16 6.62
C ASN A 261 2.63 -19.29 6.30
N ILE A 262 2.93 -19.11 5.02
CA ILE A 262 4.07 -18.30 4.56
C ILE A 262 3.57 -16.97 4.02
N ASP A 263 4.29 -15.90 4.31
CA ASP A 263 3.97 -14.57 3.83
C ASP A 263 5.18 -13.95 3.12
N ILE A 264 5.02 -13.69 1.83
CA ILE A 264 5.98 -12.98 1.00
C ILE A 264 5.36 -11.63 0.65
N ARG A 265 6.02 -10.53 1.05
CA ARG A 265 5.43 -9.20 0.89
C ARG A 265 6.42 -8.12 0.46
N ASN A 266 5.97 -7.18 -0.36
CA ASN A 266 6.76 -5.97 -0.68
C ASN A 266 8.16 -6.28 -1.24
N CYS A 267 8.34 -7.41 -1.93
CA CYS A 267 9.62 -7.78 -2.53
C CYS A 267 9.67 -7.38 -4.01
N PHE A 268 10.85 -6.97 -4.48
CA PHE A 268 11.16 -6.82 -5.90
C PHE A 268 11.94 -8.05 -6.36
N ILE A 269 11.32 -8.92 -7.15
CA ILE A 269 11.86 -10.20 -7.59
C ILE A 269 12.04 -10.13 -9.10
N HIS A 270 13.28 -10.00 -9.55
CA HIS A 270 13.54 -9.73 -10.95
C HIS A 270 14.69 -10.54 -11.52
N GLU A 271 14.71 -10.66 -12.85
CA GLU A 271 15.80 -11.29 -13.59
C GLU A 271 16.12 -12.73 -13.13
N CYS A 272 15.10 -13.47 -12.66
CA CYS A 272 15.26 -14.82 -12.16
C CYS A 272 15.11 -15.85 -13.30
N PRO A 273 16.15 -16.62 -13.65
CA PRO A 273 16.19 -17.33 -14.94
C PRO A 273 15.14 -18.44 -15.13
N THR A 274 14.62 -18.99 -14.04
CA THR A 274 13.67 -20.12 -14.08
C THR A 274 12.31 -19.83 -13.46
N GLY A 275 12.06 -18.57 -13.07
CA GLY A 275 10.82 -18.11 -12.47
C GLY A 275 11.02 -17.23 -11.23
N GLY A 276 10.02 -16.40 -10.95
CA GLY A 276 10.03 -15.52 -9.77
C GLY A 276 9.79 -16.31 -8.49
N ILE A 277 8.55 -16.72 -8.26
CA ILE A 277 8.14 -17.47 -7.05
C ILE A 277 7.61 -18.86 -7.43
N ARG A 278 8.01 -19.88 -6.67
CA ARG A 278 7.46 -21.23 -6.76
C ARG A 278 7.03 -21.77 -5.41
N ILE A 279 5.76 -22.15 -5.33
CA ILE A 279 5.14 -22.79 -4.17
C ILE A 279 4.81 -24.22 -4.61
N ARG A 280 5.56 -25.20 -4.08
CA ARG A 280 5.46 -26.59 -4.56
C ARG A 280 4.21 -27.30 -4.09
N SER A 281 3.81 -27.04 -2.85
CA SER A 281 2.61 -27.50 -2.15
C SER A 281 2.52 -26.70 -0.84
N GLY A 282 1.43 -26.82 -0.09
CA GLY A 282 1.25 -26.13 1.19
C GLY A 282 -0.14 -25.50 1.30
N SER A 283 -0.43 -24.86 2.43
CA SER A 283 -1.67 -24.12 2.63
C SER A 283 -1.41 -22.74 3.22
N ASN A 284 -2.31 -21.78 2.97
CA ASN A 284 -2.21 -20.42 3.53
C ASN A 284 -0.89 -19.71 3.17
N VAL A 285 -0.54 -19.72 1.88
CA VAL A 285 0.60 -18.94 1.38
C VAL A 285 0.09 -17.62 0.82
N LYS A 286 0.65 -16.52 1.31
CA LYS A 286 0.35 -15.16 0.88
C LYS A 286 1.51 -14.61 0.06
N VAL A 287 1.20 -14.05 -1.11
CA VAL A 287 2.13 -13.25 -1.93
C VAL A 287 1.46 -11.90 -2.16
N VAL A 288 1.95 -10.85 -1.50
CA VAL A 288 1.26 -9.58 -1.38
C VAL A 288 2.17 -8.42 -1.80
N ASN A 289 1.67 -7.51 -2.64
CA ASN A 289 2.36 -6.27 -3.01
C ASN A 289 3.80 -6.47 -3.50
N CYS A 290 4.08 -7.59 -4.18
CA CYS A 290 5.39 -7.84 -4.76
C CYS A 290 5.43 -7.35 -6.21
N ILE A 291 6.63 -6.94 -6.65
CA ILE A 291 6.92 -6.65 -8.05
C ILE A 291 7.73 -7.83 -8.59
N LEU A 292 7.23 -8.50 -9.62
CA LEU A 292 7.89 -9.62 -10.27
C LEU A 292 8.16 -9.26 -11.73
N GLU A 293 9.40 -8.96 -12.06
CA GLU A 293 9.76 -8.40 -13.36
C GLU A 293 10.75 -9.27 -14.14
N HIS A 294 10.48 -9.45 -15.43
CA HIS A 294 11.39 -10.08 -16.38
C HIS A 294 11.93 -11.44 -15.89
N ASN A 295 11.06 -12.21 -15.24
CA ASN A 295 11.39 -13.55 -14.75
C ASN A 295 11.15 -14.59 -15.84
N GLY A 296 12.00 -15.62 -15.88
CA GLY A 296 11.87 -16.71 -16.84
C GLY A 296 10.67 -17.61 -16.55
N GLN A 297 9.97 -18.06 -17.59
CA GLN A 297 8.85 -19.02 -17.56
C GLN A 297 7.55 -18.57 -16.84
N TRP A 298 7.63 -18.02 -15.63
CA TRP A 298 6.48 -17.49 -14.90
C TRP A 298 6.85 -16.44 -13.85
N GLY A 299 5.90 -15.58 -13.51
CA GLY A 299 5.97 -14.74 -12.31
C GLY A 299 5.77 -15.57 -11.05
N ILE A 300 4.56 -16.11 -10.85
CA ILE A 300 4.18 -16.89 -9.66
C ILE A 300 3.65 -18.26 -10.05
N SER A 301 4.18 -19.33 -9.47
CA SER A 301 3.58 -20.66 -9.54
C SER A 301 3.11 -21.11 -8.17
N LEU A 302 1.80 -21.27 -8.02
CA LEU A 302 1.12 -21.70 -6.79
C LEU A 302 0.56 -23.11 -6.94
N ASN A 303 1.00 -24.01 -6.09
CA ASN A 303 0.35 -25.30 -5.88
C ASN A 303 0.08 -25.46 -4.38
N GLY A 304 -1.18 -25.73 -4.01
CA GLY A 304 -1.53 -25.86 -2.59
C GLY A 304 -3.01 -25.62 -2.32
N ALA A 305 -3.32 -25.08 -1.14
CA ALA A 305 -4.67 -24.66 -0.79
C ALA A 305 -4.69 -23.28 -0.11
N ASN A 306 -5.81 -22.57 -0.16
CA ASN A 306 -6.05 -21.34 0.60
C ASN A 306 -4.97 -20.26 0.37
N GLY A 307 -4.45 -20.18 -0.86
CA GLY A 307 -3.44 -19.18 -1.22
C GLY A 307 -4.06 -17.82 -1.49
N LEU A 308 -3.38 -16.75 -1.06
CA LEU A 308 -3.74 -15.36 -1.34
C LEU A 308 -2.65 -14.73 -2.23
N ILE A 309 -3.03 -14.27 -3.42
CA ILE A 309 -2.16 -13.52 -4.31
C ILE A 309 -2.80 -12.15 -4.52
N GLU A 310 -2.23 -11.12 -3.90
CA GLU A 310 -2.87 -9.81 -3.78
C GLU A 310 -1.94 -8.65 -4.13
N GLY A 311 -2.43 -7.67 -4.91
CA GLY A 311 -1.72 -6.39 -5.11
C GLY A 311 -0.39 -6.49 -5.84
N ASN A 312 -0.08 -7.62 -6.51
CA ASN A 312 1.21 -7.83 -7.14
C ASN A 312 1.25 -7.22 -8.55
N LYS A 313 2.41 -6.68 -8.94
CA LYS A 313 2.73 -6.30 -10.34
C LYS A 313 3.60 -7.40 -10.95
N ILE A 314 3.11 -8.10 -11.98
CA ILE A 314 3.87 -9.10 -12.74
C ILE A 314 4.13 -8.56 -14.14
N LEU A 315 5.40 -8.32 -14.45
CA LEU A 315 5.81 -7.55 -15.62
C LEU A 315 6.73 -8.39 -16.52
N SER A 316 6.41 -8.43 -17.81
CA SER A 316 7.34 -8.82 -18.87
C SER A 316 8.05 -10.16 -18.68
N THR A 317 7.36 -11.19 -18.18
CA THR A 317 7.94 -12.54 -18.07
C THR A 317 8.41 -13.05 -19.43
N VAL A 318 9.50 -13.83 -19.44
CA VAL A 318 10.18 -14.26 -20.67
C VAL A 318 10.30 -15.78 -20.81
N GLN A 319 10.26 -16.27 -22.04
CA GLN A 319 10.44 -17.70 -22.36
C GLN A 319 11.86 -18.17 -22.05
N TYR A 320 12.83 -17.44 -22.60
CA TYR A 320 14.27 -17.71 -22.54
C TYR A 320 14.98 -16.55 -21.87
N HIS A 321 15.07 -16.61 -20.54
CA HIS A 321 15.79 -15.58 -19.80
C HIS A 321 17.27 -15.54 -20.21
N PRO A 322 17.90 -14.37 -20.46
CA PRO A 322 19.28 -14.27 -20.94
C PRO A 322 20.34 -14.92 -20.03
N LYS A 323 20.07 -14.97 -18.72
CA LYS A 323 20.92 -15.65 -17.73
C LYS A 323 20.63 -17.15 -17.60
N GLY A 324 19.59 -17.68 -18.24
CA GLY A 324 19.14 -19.07 -18.12
C GLY A 324 19.71 -19.96 -19.21
N ASN A 325 19.76 -21.27 -18.95
CA ASN A 325 19.83 -22.22 -20.06
C ASN A 325 18.47 -22.25 -20.74
N GLU A 326 18.47 -22.22 -22.07
CA GLU A 326 17.33 -22.57 -22.90
C GLU A 326 16.65 -23.85 -22.35
N PRO A 327 15.42 -23.80 -21.80
CA PRO A 327 14.62 -25.01 -21.64
C PRO A 327 14.58 -25.70 -22.99
N GLY A 328 15.15 -26.91 -23.09
CA GLY A 328 15.29 -27.67 -24.34
C GLY A 328 13.97 -28.19 -24.93
N LEU A 329 12.90 -27.40 -24.82
CA LEU A 329 11.55 -27.69 -25.26
C LEU A 329 11.13 -26.54 -26.21
N MET A 330 10.76 -26.89 -27.45
CA MET A 330 9.98 -25.98 -28.28
C MET A 330 8.64 -25.69 -27.58
N GLY A 331 8.20 -24.43 -27.55
CA GLY A 331 6.96 -24.03 -26.87
C GLY A 331 7.08 -23.96 -25.34
N ALA A 332 8.19 -23.43 -24.81
CA ALA A 332 8.25 -23.02 -23.41
C ALA A 332 7.34 -21.80 -23.16
N ASP A 333 6.87 -21.63 -21.93
CA ASP A 333 5.89 -20.57 -21.63
C ASP A 333 6.56 -19.30 -21.07
N ALA A 334 5.79 -18.22 -21.00
CA ALA A 334 6.11 -16.96 -20.35
C ALA A 334 4.83 -16.44 -19.69
N ASP A 335 4.39 -17.12 -18.62
CA ASP A 335 3.11 -16.88 -17.97
C ASP A 335 3.19 -15.83 -16.86
N GLY A 336 2.08 -15.15 -16.58
CA GLY A 336 1.99 -14.36 -15.35
C GLY A 336 1.97 -15.26 -14.12
N MET A 337 0.95 -16.11 -14.05
CA MET A 337 0.71 -17.02 -12.92
C MET A 337 0.32 -18.42 -13.37
N ARG A 338 0.79 -19.42 -12.62
CA ARG A 338 0.36 -20.83 -12.75
C ARG A 338 -0.28 -21.29 -11.45
N ILE A 339 -1.58 -21.57 -11.49
CA ILE A 339 -2.39 -21.76 -10.28
C ILE A 339 -2.96 -23.18 -10.24
N PHE A 340 -2.73 -23.87 -9.12
CA PHE A 340 -3.12 -25.26 -8.90
C PHE A 340 -3.60 -25.47 -7.47
N GLY A 341 -4.64 -26.29 -7.33
CA GLY A 341 -5.20 -26.65 -6.03
C GLY A 341 -6.44 -25.83 -5.68
N ASP A 342 -6.69 -25.67 -4.39
CA ASP A 342 -8.04 -25.40 -3.88
C ASP A 342 -8.15 -24.14 -3.00
N GLY A 343 -9.24 -23.38 -3.14
CA GLY A 343 -9.58 -22.34 -2.16
C GLY A 343 -8.78 -21.04 -2.32
N HIS A 344 -8.31 -20.70 -3.52
CA HIS A 344 -7.43 -19.55 -3.72
C HIS A 344 -8.21 -18.22 -3.87
N VAL A 345 -7.56 -17.13 -3.47
CA VAL A 345 -8.01 -15.76 -3.75
C VAL A 345 -6.90 -15.03 -4.51
N ILE A 346 -7.22 -14.54 -5.69
CA ILE A 346 -6.31 -13.82 -6.57
C ILE A 346 -6.96 -12.48 -6.88
N ARG A 347 -6.46 -11.40 -6.25
CA ARG A 347 -7.14 -10.11 -6.34
C ARG A 347 -6.23 -8.90 -6.46
N GLY A 348 -6.68 -7.86 -7.17
CA GLY A 348 -5.96 -6.59 -7.23
C GLY A 348 -4.58 -6.67 -7.90
N ASN A 349 -4.30 -7.71 -8.68
CA ASN A 349 -2.99 -7.87 -9.33
C ASN A 349 -3.00 -7.25 -10.72
N SER A 350 -1.85 -6.73 -11.13
CA SER A 350 -1.58 -6.24 -12.49
C SER A 350 -0.60 -7.17 -13.20
N ILE A 351 -1.01 -7.77 -14.32
CA ILE A 351 -0.14 -8.63 -15.13
C ILE A 351 -0.02 -8.00 -16.52
N ILE A 352 1.18 -7.52 -16.85
CA ILE A 352 1.42 -6.64 -17.99
C ILE A 352 2.59 -7.15 -18.81
N GLY A 353 2.44 -7.17 -20.14
CA GLY A 353 3.55 -7.37 -21.07
C GLY A 353 4.16 -8.79 -21.06
N ILE A 354 3.49 -9.77 -20.46
CA ILE A 354 4.01 -11.16 -20.43
C ILE A 354 4.22 -11.71 -21.84
N GLY A 355 5.36 -12.36 -22.06
CA GLY A 355 5.71 -12.89 -23.37
C GLY A 355 5.80 -11.82 -24.47
N ASN A 356 6.15 -10.58 -24.14
CA ASN A 356 6.30 -9.48 -25.09
C ASN A 356 7.15 -9.92 -26.31
N PRO A 357 6.61 -9.86 -27.54
CA PRO A 357 7.32 -10.29 -28.75
C PRO A 357 8.53 -9.41 -29.13
N ASP A 358 8.64 -8.19 -28.58
CA ASP A 358 9.79 -7.31 -28.79
C ASP A 358 11.00 -7.71 -27.92
N ASP A 359 10.78 -8.55 -26.90
CA ASP A 359 11.85 -9.12 -26.10
C ASP A 359 12.52 -10.29 -26.84
N ALA A 360 13.84 -10.24 -26.98
CA ALA A 360 14.60 -11.28 -27.67
C ALA A 360 14.53 -12.66 -26.97
N GLY A 361 14.21 -12.69 -25.68
CA GLY A 361 13.96 -13.91 -24.91
C GLY A 361 12.64 -14.58 -25.25
N ASN A 362 11.74 -13.94 -25.99
CA ASN A 362 10.41 -14.44 -26.34
C ASN A 362 10.33 -14.83 -27.82
N VAL A 363 10.78 -16.06 -28.14
CA VAL A 363 10.81 -16.54 -29.53
C VAL A 363 9.43 -17.01 -30.00
N ASP A 364 8.77 -17.87 -29.21
CA ASP A 364 7.40 -18.33 -29.46
C ASP A 364 6.60 -18.64 -28.19
N PRO A 365 6.66 -17.80 -27.13
CA PRO A 365 6.08 -18.15 -25.86
C PRO A 365 4.60 -18.47 -25.95
N HIS A 366 4.23 -19.55 -25.29
CA HIS A 366 2.88 -19.65 -24.75
C HIS A 366 2.79 -18.69 -23.56
N SER A 367 1.79 -17.81 -23.52
CA SER A 367 1.68 -16.81 -22.45
C SER A 367 0.25 -16.68 -21.97
N ASP A 368 0.00 -17.01 -20.71
CA ASP A 368 -1.29 -16.72 -20.08
C ASP A 368 -1.08 -15.89 -18.81
N CYS A 369 -1.96 -14.91 -18.55
CA CYS A 369 -1.92 -14.19 -17.29
C CYS A 369 -2.15 -15.16 -16.12
N ILE A 370 -3.11 -16.08 -16.25
CA ILE A 370 -3.34 -17.17 -15.31
C ILE A 370 -3.54 -18.48 -16.09
N GLN A 371 -2.74 -19.48 -15.78
CA GLN A 371 -2.85 -20.82 -16.36
C GLN A 371 -3.10 -21.89 -15.30
N THR A 372 -4.02 -22.83 -15.58
CA THR A 372 -4.19 -24.05 -14.79
C THR A 372 -4.43 -25.26 -15.70
N TRP A 373 -3.85 -26.40 -15.31
CA TRP A 373 -4.07 -27.67 -15.99
C TRP A 373 -3.79 -28.90 -15.13
N ASP A 374 -4.45 -30.02 -15.45
CA ASP A 374 -4.28 -31.26 -14.70
C ASP A 374 -2.94 -31.97 -15.02
N GLY A 375 -2.27 -32.47 -13.98
CA GLY A 375 -0.98 -33.16 -14.10
C GLY A 375 -0.82 -34.38 -13.21
N GLY A 376 -1.94 -34.94 -12.73
CA GLY A 376 -1.96 -35.97 -11.69
C GLY A 376 -1.82 -35.39 -10.28
N VAL A 377 -1.47 -36.24 -9.31
CA VAL A 377 -1.55 -35.94 -7.86
C VAL A 377 -0.70 -34.75 -7.40
N ASN A 378 0.36 -34.40 -8.13
CA ASN A 378 1.29 -33.33 -7.77
C ASN A 378 0.96 -31.99 -8.45
N ARG A 379 -0.10 -31.93 -9.27
CA ARG A 379 -0.57 -30.72 -9.92
C ARG A 379 -2.10 -30.82 -10.08
N PRO A 380 -2.85 -30.64 -8.98
CA PRO A 380 -4.31 -30.61 -9.02
C PRO A 380 -4.79 -29.43 -9.87
N ILE A 381 -5.90 -29.61 -10.59
CA ILE A 381 -6.57 -28.51 -11.28
C ILE A 381 -7.03 -27.45 -10.26
N MET A 382 -7.14 -26.19 -10.68
CA MET A 382 -7.70 -25.12 -9.84
C MET A 382 -9.18 -25.35 -9.50
N THR A 383 -9.54 -25.26 -8.22
CA THR A 383 -10.91 -25.36 -7.69
C THR A 383 -11.16 -24.34 -6.57
N ASN A 384 -12.42 -23.97 -6.33
CA ASN A 384 -12.82 -23.06 -5.25
C ASN A 384 -12.01 -21.73 -5.26
N THR A 385 -11.79 -21.15 -6.44
CA THR A 385 -10.92 -19.98 -6.60
C THR A 385 -11.69 -18.73 -6.98
N THR A 386 -11.39 -17.61 -6.32
CA THR A 386 -11.86 -16.28 -6.71
C THR A 386 -10.73 -15.51 -7.41
N ILE A 387 -11.02 -14.99 -8.59
CA ILE A 387 -10.17 -14.12 -9.42
C ILE A 387 -10.93 -12.80 -9.55
N GLU A 388 -10.53 -11.77 -8.81
CA GLU A 388 -11.27 -10.51 -8.75
C GLU A 388 -10.43 -9.23 -8.80
N ASN A 389 -10.98 -8.15 -9.37
CA ASN A 389 -10.34 -6.84 -9.38
C ASN A 389 -8.91 -6.84 -9.97
N ASN A 390 -8.58 -7.77 -10.88
CA ASN A 390 -7.26 -7.82 -11.51
C ASN A 390 -7.26 -7.06 -12.84
N PHE A 391 -6.10 -6.51 -13.19
CA PHE A 391 -5.81 -5.93 -14.50
C PHE A 391 -4.88 -6.84 -15.30
N PHE A 392 -5.33 -7.27 -16.47
CA PHE A 392 -4.57 -8.13 -17.38
C PHE A 392 -4.34 -7.39 -18.69
N SER A 393 -3.08 -7.14 -19.05
CA SER A 393 -2.71 -6.57 -20.35
C SER A 393 -1.66 -7.44 -21.03
N VAL A 394 -2.09 -8.15 -22.08
CA VAL A 394 -1.24 -9.08 -22.83
C VAL A 394 -1.12 -8.63 -24.28
N GLU A 395 0.11 -8.45 -24.73
CA GLU A 395 0.43 -8.00 -26.10
C GLU A 395 0.83 -9.15 -27.03
N ASN A 396 1.26 -10.28 -26.48
CA ASN A 396 1.54 -11.50 -27.25
C ASN A 396 0.29 -11.92 -28.03
N SER A 397 0.41 -12.14 -29.34
CA SER A 397 -0.70 -12.52 -30.24
C SER A 397 -1.41 -13.83 -29.87
N TYR A 398 -0.74 -14.72 -29.12
CA TYR A 398 -1.31 -15.97 -28.58
C TYR A 398 -1.66 -15.89 -27.10
N GLY A 399 -1.51 -14.69 -26.53
CA GLY A 399 -1.62 -14.44 -25.11
C GLY A 399 -3.07 -14.41 -24.62
N LYS A 400 -3.35 -15.10 -23.51
CA LYS A 400 -4.69 -15.17 -22.92
C LYS A 400 -4.73 -14.54 -21.53
N GLY A 401 -5.92 -14.13 -21.11
CA GLY A 401 -6.15 -13.73 -19.72
C GLY A 401 -6.11 -14.95 -18.80
N VAL A 402 -7.15 -15.79 -18.83
CA VAL A 402 -7.22 -17.02 -18.04
C VAL A 402 -7.33 -18.23 -18.96
N LEU A 403 -6.43 -19.21 -18.81
CA LEU A 403 -6.50 -20.50 -19.47
C LEU A 403 -6.71 -21.63 -18.45
N MET A 404 -7.78 -22.41 -18.65
CA MET A 404 -8.11 -23.57 -17.83
C MET A 404 -8.33 -24.79 -18.73
N GLU A 405 -7.47 -25.80 -18.60
CA GLU A 405 -7.55 -27.03 -19.40
C GLU A 405 -7.43 -28.29 -18.53
N THR A 406 -8.15 -29.35 -18.85
CA THR A 406 -8.04 -30.61 -18.10
C THR A 406 -8.31 -31.81 -19.00
N THR A 407 -7.72 -32.95 -18.66
CA THR A 407 -7.87 -34.21 -19.39
C THR A 407 -8.72 -35.24 -18.64
N GLY A 408 -9.08 -34.98 -17.38
CA GLY A 408 -9.98 -35.86 -16.63
C GLY A 408 -10.34 -35.46 -15.20
N ASN A 409 -9.80 -34.35 -14.67
CA ASN A 409 -10.18 -33.82 -13.35
C ASN A 409 -10.81 -32.42 -13.54
N PRO A 410 -12.14 -32.29 -13.48
CA PRO A 410 -12.79 -31.02 -13.77
C PRO A 410 -12.52 -29.99 -12.67
N GLY A 411 -12.10 -28.80 -13.05
CA GLY A 411 -12.09 -27.65 -12.14
C GLY A 411 -13.52 -27.16 -11.88
N HIS A 412 -13.76 -26.59 -10.71
CA HIS A 412 -15.09 -26.15 -10.31
C HIS A 412 -15.09 -25.09 -9.22
N HIS A 413 -16.23 -24.41 -9.05
CA HIS A 413 -16.43 -23.32 -8.08
C HIS A 413 -15.40 -22.20 -8.32
N ILE A 414 -15.43 -21.62 -9.51
CA ILE A 414 -14.47 -20.61 -9.94
C ILE A 414 -15.23 -19.32 -10.22
N TRP A 415 -14.87 -18.25 -9.51
CA TRP A 415 -15.45 -16.92 -9.69
C TRP A 415 -14.43 -16.00 -10.35
N ILE A 416 -14.79 -15.43 -11.50
CA ILE A 416 -13.99 -14.46 -12.25
C ILE A 416 -14.82 -13.18 -12.33
N ARG A 417 -14.50 -12.18 -11.50
CA ARG A 417 -15.35 -10.99 -11.36
C ARG A 417 -14.63 -9.66 -11.27
N ASN A 418 -15.25 -8.58 -11.72
CA ASN A 418 -14.68 -7.23 -11.61
C ASN A 418 -13.27 -7.07 -12.21
N ASN A 419 -12.84 -7.96 -13.11
CA ASN A 419 -11.52 -7.86 -13.73
C ASN A 419 -11.59 -7.06 -15.03
N ILE A 420 -10.45 -6.51 -15.41
CA ILE A 420 -10.22 -5.86 -16.70
C ILE A 420 -9.26 -6.74 -17.50
N PHE A 421 -9.72 -7.19 -18.67
CA PHE A 421 -8.95 -7.99 -19.60
C PHE A 421 -8.68 -7.21 -20.88
N GLU A 422 -7.42 -6.89 -21.14
CA GLU A 422 -6.92 -6.37 -22.40
C GLU A 422 -6.04 -7.44 -23.06
N PHE A 423 -6.61 -8.19 -23.98
CA PHE A 423 -6.03 -9.43 -24.47
C PHE A 423 -5.98 -9.48 -26.00
N ARG A 424 -5.05 -10.29 -26.51
CA ARG A 424 -4.98 -10.58 -27.95
C ARG A 424 -5.83 -11.80 -28.31
N ASP A 425 -5.50 -13.00 -27.80
CA ASP A 425 -6.12 -14.26 -28.24
C ASP A 425 -7.51 -14.49 -27.62
N ILE A 426 -7.54 -14.89 -26.34
CA ILE A 426 -8.77 -15.15 -25.59
C ILE A 426 -8.70 -14.52 -24.20
N GLY A 427 -9.76 -13.83 -23.78
CA GLY A 427 -9.86 -13.30 -22.40
C GLY A 427 -9.93 -14.43 -21.37
N VAL A 428 -10.98 -15.26 -21.43
CA VAL A 428 -11.11 -16.48 -20.61
C VAL A 428 -11.36 -17.71 -21.47
N ARG A 429 -10.44 -18.69 -21.40
CA ARG A 429 -10.57 -19.99 -22.05
C ARG A 429 -10.80 -21.09 -21.03
N VAL A 430 -11.92 -21.80 -21.18
CA VAL A 430 -12.22 -23.06 -20.50
C VAL A 430 -12.26 -24.18 -21.53
N GLY A 431 -11.27 -25.08 -21.46
CA GLY A 431 -11.13 -26.24 -22.33
C GLY A 431 -12.16 -27.33 -22.06
N THR A 432 -12.15 -28.36 -22.90
CA THR A 432 -12.92 -29.60 -22.67
C THR A 432 -12.42 -30.31 -21.42
N GLY A 433 -13.25 -31.14 -20.80
CA GLY A 433 -12.87 -31.89 -19.59
C GLY A 433 -13.84 -31.78 -18.42
N GLY A 434 -15.05 -31.27 -18.67
CA GLY A 434 -16.18 -31.35 -17.75
C GLY A 434 -16.17 -30.35 -16.60
N PHE A 435 -15.53 -29.18 -16.77
CA PHE A 435 -15.61 -28.09 -15.81
C PHE A 435 -17.07 -27.76 -15.45
N HIS A 436 -17.32 -27.38 -14.21
CA HIS A 436 -18.66 -26.96 -13.77
C HIS A 436 -18.59 -25.88 -12.69
N ASP A 437 -19.69 -25.17 -12.40
CA ASP A 437 -19.72 -24.08 -11.40
C ASP A 437 -18.68 -22.98 -11.71
N VAL A 438 -18.70 -22.46 -12.95
CA VAL A 438 -17.80 -21.38 -13.42
C VAL A 438 -18.59 -20.10 -13.62
N TYR A 439 -18.23 -19.05 -12.88
CA TYR A 439 -19.00 -17.82 -12.78
C TYR A 439 -18.16 -16.63 -13.27
N ILE A 440 -18.61 -15.95 -14.32
CA ILE A 440 -17.91 -14.82 -14.97
C ILE A 440 -18.82 -13.58 -14.88
N TYR A 441 -18.53 -12.69 -13.93
CA TYR A 441 -19.41 -11.58 -13.55
C TYR A 441 -18.75 -10.22 -13.66
N ASN A 442 -19.45 -9.20 -14.18
CA ASN A 442 -19.00 -7.81 -14.02
C ASN A 442 -17.56 -7.55 -14.50
N ASN A 443 -17.08 -8.24 -15.55
CA ASN A 443 -15.75 -7.97 -16.10
C ASN A 443 -15.85 -7.07 -17.33
N VAL A 444 -14.75 -6.40 -17.68
CA VAL A 444 -14.53 -5.84 -19.01
C VAL A 444 -13.55 -6.71 -19.79
N PHE A 445 -13.92 -7.05 -21.01
CA PHE A 445 -13.07 -7.76 -21.98
C PHE A 445 -12.86 -6.90 -23.20
N LYS A 446 -11.64 -6.42 -23.40
CA LYS A 446 -11.24 -5.63 -24.55
C LYS A 446 -10.19 -6.39 -25.35
N SER A 447 -10.41 -6.48 -26.65
CA SER A 447 -9.42 -7.01 -27.60
C SER A 447 -9.07 -5.96 -28.66
N GLU A 448 -8.55 -6.39 -29.80
CA GLU A 448 -8.32 -5.53 -30.95
C GLU A 448 -8.94 -6.11 -32.22
N LEU A 449 -9.70 -5.27 -32.92
CA LEU A 449 -10.36 -5.61 -34.18
C LEU A 449 -9.38 -5.93 -35.32
N SER A 450 -8.16 -5.41 -35.25
CA SER A 450 -7.09 -5.69 -36.20
C SER A 450 -6.44 -7.07 -35.98
N ASN A 451 -6.65 -7.73 -34.83
CA ASN A 451 -5.91 -8.93 -34.46
C ASN A 451 -6.39 -10.16 -35.23
N THR A 452 -5.56 -10.71 -36.11
CA THR A 452 -5.95 -11.84 -36.98
C THR A 452 -5.81 -13.22 -36.35
N SER A 453 -5.13 -13.33 -35.21
CA SER A 453 -4.67 -14.62 -34.64
C SER A 453 -5.61 -15.24 -33.62
N TRP A 454 -6.75 -14.59 -33.35
CA TRP A 454 -7.93 -14.92 -32.53
C TRP A 454 -8.22 -13.73 -31.60
N GLY A 455 -9.46 -13.52 -31.21
CA GLY A 455 -9.91 -12.30 -30.51
C GLY A 455 -11.28 -12.53 -29.91
N THR A 456 -11.36 -13.49 -28.98
CA THR A 456 -12.60 -13.92 -28.35
C THR A 456 -12.58 -13.63 -26.86
N SER A 457 -13.49 -12.81 -26.35
CA SER A 457 -13.54 -12.47 -24.91
C SER A 457 -13.59 -13.71 -24.01
N MET A 458 -14.41 -14.69 -24.36
CA MET A 458 -14.60 -15.89 -23.57
C MET A 458 -14.96 -17.09 -24.43
N HIS A 459 -14.33 -18.22 -24.14
CA HIS A 459 -14.57 -19.48 -24.83
C HIS A 459 -14.72 -20.62 -23.82
N LEU A 460 -15.94 -21.14 -23.67
CA LEU A 460 -16.28 -22.23 -22.75
C LEU A 460 -16.68 -23.48 -23.57
N SER A 461 -16.03 -24.60 -23.33
CA SER A 461 -16.32 -25.89 -23.99
C SER A 461 -16.73 -26.95 -22.97
N GLU A 462 -17.91 -27.56 -23.12
CA GLU A 462 -18.42 -28.63 -22.26
C GLU A 462 -18.53 -28.26 -20.77
N VAL A 463 -18.82 -26.98 -20.47
CA VAL A 463 -18.96 -26.47 -19.10
C VAL A 463 -20.43 -26.54 -18.65
N THR A 464 -20.70 -27.09 -17.46
CA THR A 464 -22.05 -27.08 -16.85
C THR A 464 -22.14 -26.11 -15.68
N ASP A 465 -23.35 -25.72 -15.31
CA ASP A 465 -23.63 -24.84 -14.16
C ASP A 465 -22.81 -23.53 -14.16
N TYR A 466 -22.55 -22.98 -15.34
CA TYR A 466 -21.86 -21.69 -15.48
C TYR A 466 -22.85 -20.52 -15.41
N ALA A 467 -22.34 -19.32 -15.10
CA ALA A 467 -23.07 -18.08 -15.39
C ALA A 467 -22.14 -17.00 -15.95
N VAL A 468 -22.56 -16.36 -17.05
CA VAL A 468 -21.90 -15.25 -17.71
C VAL A 468 -22.87 -14.07 -17.73
N VAL A 469 -22.73 -13.16 -16.77
CA VAL A 469 -23.66 -12.04 -16.56
C VAL A 469 -22.92 -10.76 -16.23
N ASN A 470 -23.52 -9.63 -16.56
CA ASN A 470 -23.03 -8.29 -16.28
C ASN A 470 -21.68 -7.93 -16.91
N ASN A 471 -21.18 -8.67 -17.90
CA ASN A 471 -19.89 -8.34 -18.50
C ASN A 471 -20.05 -7.33 -19.64
N ILE A 472 -19.03 -6.50 -19.84
CA ILE A 472 -18.87 -5.67 -21.03
C ILE A 472 -17.78 -6.27 -21.91
N THR A 473 -18.06 -6.40 -23.21
CA THR A 473 -17.09 -6.88 -24.21
C THR A 473 -16.92 -5.83 -25.31
N ALA A 474 -15.68 -5.41 -25.53
CA ALA A 474 -15.30 -4.35 -26.47
C ALA A 474 -14.30 -4.88 -27.51
N ASP A 475 -14.49 -4.50 -28.78
CA ASP A 475 -13.51 -4.69 -29.85
C ASP A 475 -13.00 -6.13 -30.04
N CYS A 476 -13.88 -7.12 -29.83
CA CYS A 476 -13.56 -8.53 -30.03
C CYS A 476 -13.64 -8.88 -31.52
N ASN A 477 -12.51 -9.19 -32.16
CA ASN A 477 -12.46 -9.44 -33.61
C ASN A 477 -13.25 -10.69 -34.05
N VAL A 478 -13.15 -11.79 -33.30
CA VAL A 478 -13.74 -13.07 -33.73
C VAL A 478 -15.16 -13.22 -33.19
N GLU A 479 -15.31 -13.31 -31.88
CA GLU A 479 -16.60 -13.49 -31.20
C GLU A 479 -16.56 -12.82 -29.82
N HIS A 480 -17.64 -12.16 -29.42
CA HIS A 480 -17.77 -11.61 -28.06
C HIS A 480 -18.16 -12.66 -27.02
N ARG A 481 -18.37 -13.91 -27.46
CA ARG A 481 -18.39 -15.13 -26.64
C ARG A 481 -18.50 -16.35 -27.54
N LYS A 482 -17.96 -17.46 -27.07
CA LYS A 482 -18.09 -18.79 -27.68
C LYS A 482 -18.35 -19.86 -26.62
N ILE A 483 -19.60 -20.28 -26.48
CA ILE A 483 -19.96 -21.37 -25.56
C ILE A 483 -20.51 -22.54 -26.36
N VAL A 484 -19.87 -23.70 -26.19
CA VAL A 484 -20.14 -24.92 -26.97
C VAL A 484 -20.42 -26.08 -26.02
N ASP A 485 -21.52 -26.80 -26.27
CA ASP A 485 -21.91 -28.02 -25.56
C ASP A 485 -21.96 -27.87 -24.01
N GLY A 486 -22.29 -26.68 -23.53
CA GLY A 486 -22.42 -26.35 -22.11
C GLY A 486 -23.85 -26.02 -21.68
N THR A 487 -24.09 -26.02 -20.37
CA THR A 487 -25.38 -25.64 -19.77
C THR A 487 -25.16 -24.61 -18.67
N GLY A 488 -25.85 -23.48 -18.72
CA GLY A 488 -25.68 -22.40 -17.76
C GLY A 488 -26.49 -21.17 -18.15
N LEU A 489 -26.27 -20.07 -17.44
CA LEU A 489 -26.87 -18.77 -17.74
C LEU A 489 -25.89 -17.92 -18.56
N VAL A 490 -26.38 -17.36 -19.66
CA VAL A 490 -25.74 -16.22 -20.34
C VAL A 490 -26.83 -15.19 -20.53
N ASP A 491 -26.72 -14.02 -19.93
CA ASP A 491 -27.65 -12.91 -20.14
C ASP A 491 -27.07 -11.62 -19.52
N TYR A 492 -27.74 -10.46 -19.65
CA TYR A 492 -27.31 -9.20 -19.03
C TYR A 492 -25.86 -8.80 -19.37
N ASN A 493 -25.37 -9.11 -20.57
CA ASN A 493 -24.05 -8.66 -21.02
C ASN A 493 -24.19 -7.55 -22.07
N LEU A 494 -23.14 -6.75 -22.23
CA LEU A 494 -22.99 -5.78 -23.31
C LEU A 494 -21.89 -6.22 -24.28
N ALA A 495 -22.18 -6.14 -25.57
CA ALA A 495 -21.21 -6.34 -26.64
C ALA A 495 -21.17 -5.11 -27.57
N TRP A 496 -19.96 -4.62 -27.85
CA TRP A 496 -19.73 -3.42 -28.65
C TRP A 496 -18.42 -3.47 -29.44
N ASN A 497 -18.46 -3.06 -30.71
CA ASN A 497 -17.26 -2.78 -31.50
C ASN A 497 -17.25 -1.29 -31.87
N SER A 498 -16.14 -0.64 -31.57
CA SER A 498 -15.91 0.80 -31.70
C SER A 498 -15.94 1.28 -33.16
N ASP A 499 -15.51 0.44 -34.10
CA ASP A 499 -15.57 0.72 -35.55
C ASP A 499 -16.96 0.45 -36.17
N GLY A 500 -17.91 -0.05 -35.38
CA GLY A 500 -19.25 -0.43 -35.85
C GLY A 500 -19.30 -1.74 -36.64
N SER A 501 -18.23 -2.53 -36.66
CA SER A 501 -18.19 -3.86 -37.26
C SER A 501 -19.19 -4.81 -36.59
N ARG A 502 -19.62 -5.81 -37.35
CA ARG A 502 -20.67 -6.74 -36.91
C ARG A 502 -20.15 -7.63 -35.78
N ILE A 503 -20.88 -7.64 -34.68
CA ILE A 503 -20.65 -8.54 -33.55
C ILE A 503 -21.11 -9.97 -33.86
N ALA A 504 -20.30 -10.95 -33.46
CA ALA A 504 -20.63 -12.37 -33.43
C ALA A 504 -20.74 -12.88 -31.98
N LEU A 505 -21.75 -13.71 -31.73
CA LEU A 505 -22.05 -14.31 -30.43
C LEU A 505 -22.44 -15.78 -30.60
N ASN A 506 -21.87 -16.64 -29.77
CA ASN A 506 -22.33 -18.01 -29.60
C ASN A 506 -22.41 -18.37 -28.10
N PRO A 507 -23.60 -18.65 -27.53
CA PRO A 507 -24.92 -18.61 -28.15
C PRO A 507 -25.30 -17.21 -28.64
N SER A 508 -26.29 -17.10 -29.51
CA SER A 508 -26.79 -15.80 -30.00
C SER A 508 -27.26 -14.90 -28.86
N LYS A 509 -27.50 -13.62 -29.15
CA LYS A 509 -28.04 -12.63 -28.20
C LYS A 509 -29.23 -13.16 -27.39
N GLN A 510 -29.26 -12.87 -26.10
CA GLN A 510 -30.31 -13.20 -25.14
C GLN A 510 -31.15 -11.95 -24.79
N ASP A 511 -32.20 -12.11 -23.99
CA ASP A 511 -33.28 -11.12 -23.86
C ASP A 511 -32.84 -9.80 -23.20
N ASN A 512 -32.02 -9.85 -22.15
CA ASN A 512 -31.62 -8.68 -21.36
C ASN A 512 -30.26 -8.11 -21.79
N GLU A 513 -29.70 -8.57 -22.91
CA GLU A 513 -28.38 -8.13 -23.37
C GLU A 513 -28.43 -6.84 -24.20
N LEU A 514 -27.39 -6.04 -24.06
CA LEU A 514 -27.11 -4.92 -24.95
C LEU A 514 -26.21 -5.38 -26.09
N PHE A 515 -26.63 -5.11 -27.33
CA PHE A 515 -25.97 -5.63 -28.53
C PHE A 515 -25.67 -4.49 -29.50
N GLN A 516 -24.39 -4.29 -29.82
CA GLN A 516 -23.89 -3.19 -30.64
C GLN A 516 -24.22 -1.83 -30.02
N VAL A 517 -24.13 -1.73 -28.69
CA VAL A 517 -24.44 -0.52 -27.92
C VAL A 517 -23.17 -0.03 -27.26
N ASP A 518 -22.80 1.22 -27.53
CA ASP A 518 -21.62 1.86 -26.93
C ASP A 518 -21.77 1.93 -25.39
N PRO A 519 -20.85 1.35 -24.60
CA PRO A 519 -20.89 1.42 -23.14
C PRO A 519 -20.60 2.82 -22.59
N LYS A 520 -20.10 3.75 -23.42
CA LYS A 520 -19.72 5.12 -23.04
C LYS A 520 -18.77 5.14 -21.84
N PHE A 521 -17.60 4.54 -22.04
CA PHE A 521 -16.49 4.65 -21.10
C PHE A 521 -16.00 6.11 -20.96
N VAL A 522 -15.46 6.48 -19.81
CA VAL A 522 -14.88 7.81 -19.56
C VAL A 522 -13.77 8.11 -20.58
N SER A 523 -12.90 7.13 -20.87
CA SER A 523 -11.92 7.20 -21.95
C SER A 523 -11.73 5.84 -22.61
N TYR A 524 -11.71 5.81 -23.94
CA TYR A 524 -11.46 4.59 -24.71
C TYR A 524 -10.65 4.94 -25.97
N THR A 525 -9.33 4.69 -25.92
CA THR A 525 -8.42 4.93 -27.06
C THR A 525 -8.35 3.71 -27.98
N GLY A 526 -8.68 2.52 -27.45
CA GLY A 526 -8.54 1.25 -28.15
C GLY A 526 -7.12 0.66 -28.05
N ASN A 527 -6.17 1.36 -27.46
CA ASN A 527 -4.83 0.84 -27.16
C ASN A 527 -4.84 0.13 -25.81
N HIS A 528 -3.96 -0.85 -25.61
CA HIS A 528 -3.79 -1.48 -24.29
C HIS A 528 -3.14 -0.49 -23.32
N GLY A 529 -3.49 -0.54 -22.03
CA GLY A 529 -2.95 0.29 -20.96
C GLY A 529 -3.51 1.72 -20.86
N GLU A 530 -4.26 2.19 -21.86
CA GLU A 530 -4.64 3.61 -21.97
C GLU A 530 -6.14 3.89 -21.73
N ASN A 531 -6.95 2.85 -21.47
CA ASN A 531 -8.40 2.98 -21.37
C ASN A 531 -8.84 3.25 -19.93
N ASN A 532 -9.89 4.06 -19.76
CA ASN A 532 -10.60 4.22 -18.50
C ASN A 532 -12.03 3.69 -18.64
N TYR A 533 -12.26 2.51 -18.08
CA TYR A 533 -13.51 1.74 -18.22
C TYR A 533 -14.64 2.15 -17.26
N HIS A 534 -14.47 3.22 -16.48
CA HIS A 534 -15.58 3.83 -15.75
C HIS A 534 -16.66 4.31 -16.73
N LEU A 535 -17.92 4.30 -16.30
CA LEU A 535 -19.05 4.69 -17.13
C LEU A 535 -19.27 6.21 -17.09
N GLN A 536 -19.65 6.80 -18.22
CA GLN A 536 -20.14 8.17 -18.28
C GLN A 536 -21.59 8.27 -17.75
N PRO A 537 -22.05 9.45 -17.27
CA PRO A 537 -23.39 9.62 -16.67
C PRO A 537 -24.58 9.22 -17.54
N ASP A 538 -24.41 9.18 -18.86
CA ASP A 538 -25.45 8.82 -19.83
C ASP A 538 -25.19 7.45 -20.48
N SER A 539 -24.36 6.63 -19.83
CA SER A 539 -24.06 5.26 -20.26
C SER A 539 -25.32 4.39 -20.22
N PRO A 540 -25.56 3.57 -21.27
CA PRO A 540 -26.63 2.59 -21.26
C PRO A 540 -26.32 1.37 -20.39
N ALA A 541 -25.11 1.23 -19.86
CA ALA A 541 -24.68 0.14 -18.99
C ALA A 541 -25.07 0.35 -17.51
N ILE A 542 -25.55 1.54 -17.15
CA ILE A 542 -25.94 1.90 -15.78
C ILE A 542 -27.29 1.26 -15.42
N ASP A 543 -27.42 0.71 -14.21
CA ASP A 543 -28.65 0.26 -13.57
C ASP A 543 -29.43 -0.87 -14.27
N ILE A 544 -28.79 -1.58 -15.21
CA ILE A 544 -29.45 -2.62 -16.03
C ILE A 544 -28.95 -4.04 -15.77
N GLY A 545 -27.91 -4.19 -14.94
CA GLY A 545 -27.31 -5.47 -14.58
C GLY A 545 -28.19 -6.30 -13.65
N LEU A 546 -27.96 -7.61 -13.70
CA LEU A 546 -28.55 -8.57 -12.78
C LEU A 546 -27.90 -8.42 -11.40
N SER A 547 -28.67 -8.30 -10.32
CA SER A 547 -28.09 -8.33 -8.97
C SER A 547 -27.47 -9.70 -8.67
N VAL A 548 -26.17 -9.71 -8.37
CA VAL A 548 -25.41 -10.92 -8.02
C VAL A 548 -24.94 -10.81 -6.57
N ALA A 549 -25.54 -11.58 -5.68
CA ALA A 549 -25.29 -11.49 -4.23
C ALA A 549 -23.82 -11.67 -3.82
N ASP A 550 -23.07 -12.47 -4.59
CA ASP A 550 -21.66 -12.71 -4.33
C ASP A 550 -20.77 -11.52 -4.71
N VAL A 551 -21.26 -10.54 -5.50
CA VAL A 551 -20.51 -9.36 -5.95
C VAL A 551 -21.05 -8.13 -5.23
N ALA A 552 -20.64 -7.94 -3.98
CA ALA A 552 -21.15 -6.89 -3.11
C ALA A 552 -20.54 -5.49 -3.37
N THR A 553 -19.37 -5.45 -4.01
CA THR A 553 -18.66 -4.22 -4.39
C THR A 553 -18.16 -4.33 -5.83
N ASP A 554 -17.89 -3.19 -6.44
CA ASP A 554 -17.22 -3.06 -7.73
C ASP A 554 -15.69 -3.15 -7.59
N ALA A 555 -14.95 -2.88 -8.67
CA ALA A 555 -13.49 -2.92 -8.69
C ALA A 555 -12.82 -1.79 -7.90
N ASP A 556 -13.49 -0.65 -7.72
CA ASP A 556 -13.05 0.45 -6.85
C ASP A 556 -13.48 0.26 -5.39
N GLY A 557 -14.07 -0.90 -5.07
CA GLY A 557 -14.63 -1.21 -3.76
C GLY A 557 -15.93 -0.48 -3.41
N ILE A 558 -16.56 0.19 -4.39
CA ILE A 558 -17.84 0.87 -4.24
C ILE A 558 -18.95 -0.19 -4.10
N PRO A 559 -19.84 -0.10 -3.10
CA PRO A 559 -20.93 -1.05 -2.91
C PRO A 559 -21.87 -1.14 -4.11
N ARG A 560 -22.40 -2.33 -4.40
CA ARG A 560 -23.42 -2.53 -5.44
C ARG A 560 -24.81 -2.78 -4.83
N PRO A 561 -25.90 -2.23 -5.42
CA PRO A 561 -25.91 -1.17 -6.44
C PRO A 561 -25.72 0.22 -5.82
N GLN A 562 -25.27 1.20 -6.59
CA GLN A 562 -25.31 2.61 -6.19
C GLN A 562 -26.70 3.24 -6.35
N ASP A 563 -27.48 2.79 -7.34
CA ASP A 563 -28.84 3.28 -7.59
C ASP A 563 -29.88 2.14 -7.64
N THR A 564 -30.53 1.91 -8.79
CA THR A 564 -31.70 1.01 -8.89
C THR A 564 -31.35 -0.41 -9.31
N GLY A 565 -30.16 -0.62 -9.86
CA GLY A 565 -29.66 -1.90 -10.33
C GLY A 565 -28.14 -1.93 -10.34
N TYR A 566 -27.57 -3.11 -10.63
CA TYR A 566 -26.13 -3.19 -10.83
C TYR A 566 -25.77 -2.55 -12.17
N ASP A 567 -24.58 -1.98 -12.26
CA ASP A 567 -24.02 -1.59 -13.54
C ASP A 567 -23.36 -2.78 -14.24
N LEU A 568 -23.36 -2.77 -15.58
CA LEU A 568 -22.55 -3.72 -16.34
C LEU A 568 -21.07 -3.34 -16.24
N GLY A 569 -20.20 -4.34 -16.22
CA GLY A 569 -18.76 -4.17 -16.11
C GLY A 569 -18.27 -4.04 -14.67
N PRO A 570 -16.96 -3.75 -14.50
CA PRO A 570 -16.27 -3.85 -13.23
C PRO A 570 -16.52 -2.67 -12.30
N PHE A 571 -17.02 -1.54 -12.79
CA PHE A 571 -17.26 -0.31 -12.02
C PHE A 571 -18.76 0.01 -11.93
N GLU A 572 -19.20 0.54 -10.79
CA GLU A 572 -20.48 1.23 -10.64
C GLU A 572 -20.29 2.72 -10.96
N TYR A 573 -21.27 3.29 -11.65
CA TYR A 573 -21.38 4.72 -11.82
C TYR A 573 -21.91 5.36 -10.53
N HIS A 574 -21.28 6.46 -10.13
CA HIS A 574 -21.70 7.27 -8.99
C HIS A 574 -21.44 8.76 -9.28
N THR A 575 -22.15 9.65 -8.60
CA THR A 575 -22.18 11.09 -8.92
C THR A 575 -20.98 11.89 -8.41
N GLY A 576 -20.38 11.49 -7.29
CA GLY A 576 -19.16 12.11 -6.78
C GLY A 576 -17.98 11.62 -7.61
N GLY A 577 -17.36 12.43 -8.46
CA GLY A 577 -16.25 11.97 -9.32
C GLY A 577 -15.12 11.27 -8.54
N PRO A 578 -14.28 10.46 -9.22
CA PRO A 578 -13.24 9.67 -8.57
C PRO A 578 -12.29 10.59 -7.79
N PHE A 579 -11.94 10.18 -6.58
CA PHE A 579 -10.95 10.86 -5.75
C PHE A 579 -9.97 9.82 -5.23
N THR A 580 -8.67 10.06 -5.37
CA THR A 580 -7.65 9.18 -4.80
C THR A 580 -7.40 9.61 -3.36
N ALA A 581 -8.06 8.95 -2.41
CA ALA A 581 -7.69 9.07 -1.01
C ALA A 581 -6.39 8.29 -0.75
N LYS A 582 -5.49 8.89 0.03
CA LYS A 582 -4.36 8.20 0.67
C LYS A 582 -4.71 8.02 2.14
N VAL A 583 -4.26 6.93 2.75
CA VAL A 583 -4.45 6.68 4.18
C VAL A 583 -3.22 6.02 4.77
N GLU A 584 -2.82 6.46 5.95
CA GLU A 584 -1.78 5.82 6.76
C GLU A 584 -2.15 5.80 8.24
N ILE A 585 -1.43 5.01 9.03
CA ILE A 585 -1.59 4.95 10.49
C ILE A 585 -0.48 5.77 11.14
N ALA A 586 -0.85 6.77 11.92
CA ALA A 586 0.09 7.63 12.62
C ALA A 586 1.01 6.84 13.56
N THR A 587 2.21 7.38 13.82
CA THR A 587 3.15 6.74 14.74
C THR A 587 2.69 6.78 16.19
N TRP A 588 2.04 7.87 16.58
CA TRP A 588 1.49 8.08 17.92
C TRP A 588 0.07 8.64 17.81
N GLN A 589 -0.76 8.38 18.82
CA GLN A 589 -2.13 8.90 18.90
C GLN A 589 -2.19 10.38 18.58
N GLY A 590 -3.12 10.78 17.72
CA GLY A 590 -3.34 12.17 17.30
C GLY A 590 -2.26 12.71 16.37
N ASP A 591 -1.42 11.84 15.79
CA ASP A 591 -0.26 12.19 14.97
C ASP A 591 0.68 13.16 15.71
N LYS A 592 1.06 12.74 16.92
CA LYS A 592 2.06 13.44 17.76
C LYS A 592 3.45 12.95 17.40
N GLU A 593 4.48 13.72 17.75
CA GLU A 593 5.87 13.37 17.46
C GLU A 593 6.42 12.27 18.38
N ALA A 594 5.92 12.21 19.62
CA ALA A 594 6.37 11.26 20.64
C ALA A 594 5.25 10.90 21.63
N ALA A 595 5.41 9.79 22.36
CA ALA A 595 4.57 9.43 23.50
C ALA A 595 5.31 9.61 24.83
N LEU A 596 4.58 9.97 25.89
CA LEU A 596 5.09 10.11 27.25
C LEU A 596 4.15 9.45 28.25
N THR A 597 4.69 8.63 29.13
CA THR A 597 3.94 8.01 30.24
C THR A 597 4.47 8.49 31.58
N LEU A 598 3.55 8.87 32.48
CA LEU A 598 3.85 9.25 33.86
C LEU A 598 3.52 8.07 34.78
N GLN A 599 4.52 7.53 35.47
CA GLN A 599 4.40 6.31 36.26
C GLN A 599 4.61 6.60 37.75
N PHE A 600 3.80 5.96 38.59
CA PHE A 600 3.81 6.10 40.04
C PHE A 600 3.76 4.71 40.67
N ASP A 601 4.55 4.44 41.69
CA ASP A 601 4.58 3.14 42.39
C ASP A 601 4.32 3.27 43.90
N ASP A 602 4.26 2.15 44.61
CA ASP A 602 4.12 2.04 46.07
C ASP A 602 2.78 2.44 46.72
N SER A 603 1.81 3.00 45.97
CA SER A 603 0.51 3.47 46.52
C SER A 603 0.67 4.48 47.65
N THR A 604 1.54 5.47 47.46
CA THR A 604 1.83 6.45 48.52
C THR A 604 0.67 7.44 48.71
N PRO A 605 0.40 7.94 49.93
CA PRO A 605 -0.70 8.86 50.19
C PRO A 605 -0.65 10.15 49.35
N GLY A 606 0.53 10.68 49.06
CA GLY A 606 0.67 11.87 48.22
C GLY A 606 0.26 11.62 46.76
N GLN A 607 0.47 10.42 46.22
CA GLN A 607 -0.06 10.07 44.90
C GLN A 607 -1.58 10.11 44.87
N ALA A 608 -2.23 9.49 45.87
CA ALA A 608 -3.69 9.47 45.99
C ALA A 608 -4.27 10.88 46.19
N THR A 609 -3.66 11.67 47.08
CA THR A 609 -4.26 12.94 47.55
C THR A 609 -3.81 14.17 46.78
N LEU A 610 -2.69 14.11 46.05
CA LEU A 610 -2.11 15.25 45.33
C LEU A 610 -1.95 14.95 43.83
N ALA A 611 -1.30 13.84 43.45
CA ALA A 611 -0.97 13.56 42.05
C ALA A 611 -2.22 13.31 41.19
N ILE A 612 -3.10 12.39 41.63
CA ILE A 612 -4.33 12.06 40.91
C ILE A 612 -5.20 13.30 40.67
N PRO A 613 -5.52 14.14 41.68
CA PRO A 613 -6.25 15.38 41.45
C PRO A 613 -5.54 16.34 40.48
N ALA A 614 -4.21 16.50 40.58
CA ALA A 614 -3.47 17.44 39.75
C ALA A 614 -3.44 17.04 38.27
N LEU A 615 -3.31 15.74 37.98
CA LEU A 615 -3.42 15.16 36.63
C LEU A 615 -4.84 15.28 36.09
N SER A 616 -5.84 14.88 36.89
CA SER A 616 -7.25 14.90 36.50
C SER A 616 -7.74 16.31 36.15
N ASN A 617 -7.34 17.32 36.94
CA ASN A 617 -7.69 18.72 36.67
C ASN A 617 -7.12 19.26 35.35
N ARG A 618 -6.14 18.57 34.76
CA ARG A 618 -5.45 18.92 33.52
C ARG A 618 -5.78 17.98 32.37
N ASN A 619 -6.70 17.02 32.58
CA ASN A 619 -6.99 15.94 31.64
C ASN A 619 -5.74 15.14 31.21
N LEU A 620 -4.78 14.98 32.12
CA LEU A 620 -3.61 14.13 31.91
C LEU A 620 -3.83 12.77 32.57
N VAL A 621 -3.23 11.73 31.99
CA VAL A 621 -3.29 10.36 32.48
C VAL A 621 -1.96 9.98 33.14
N GLY A 622 -2.03 9.40 34.33
CA GLY A 622 -0.92 8.70 34.97
C GLY A 622 -1.20 7.20 35.10
N THR A 623 -0.12 6.42 35.09
CA THR A 623 -0.12 4.98 35.39
C THR A 623 0.33 4.76 36.82
N PHE A 624 -0.56 4.24 37.66
CA PHE A 624 -0.34 4.02 39.08
C PHE A 624 -0.21 2.53 39.38
N TYR A 625 1.02 2.07 39.62
CA TYR A 625 1.33 0.74 40.09
C TYR A 625 0.91 0.61 41.56
N VAL A 626 -0.27 0.01 41.79
CA VAL A 626 -0.93 -0.05 43.10
C VAL A 626 -0.69 -1.36 43.87
N ASN A 627 -0.83 -1.27 45.19
CA ASN A 627 -0.65 -2.35 46.17
C ASN A 627 -1.87 -2.46 47.10
N PRO A 628 -2.94 -3.18 46.70
CA PRO A 628 -4.20 -3.18 47.45
C PRO A 628 -4.10 -3.69 48.90
N GLY A 629 -3.11 -4.52 49.22
CA GLY A 629 -2.87 -5.03 50.57
C GLY A 629 -2.14 -4.08 51.51
N ARG A 630 -1.59 -2.96 51.02
CA ARG A 630 -0.86 -2.00 51.87
C ARG A 630 -1.80 -1.07 52.64
N GLU A 631 -1.40 -0.72 53.87
CA GLU A 631 -2.14 0.23 54.71
C GLU A 631 -2.37 1.60 54.02
N SER A 632 -1.42 2.07 53.21
CA SER A 632 -1.53 3.34 52.48
C SER A 632 -2.59 3.31 51.38
N TYR A 633 -2.75 2.16 50.71
CA TYR A 633 -3.82 1.93 49.74
C TYR A 633 -5.17 1.87 50.45
N ILE A 634 -5.30 1.01 51.47
CA ILE A 634 -6.55 0.81 52.23
C ILE A 634 -7.03 2.13 52.84
N ALA A 635 -6.13 2.99 53.33
CA ALA A 635 -6.48 4.30 53.87
C ALA A 635 -7.08 5.27 52.83
N HIS A 636 -6.87 5.00 51.53
CA HIS A 636 -7.33 5.82 50.40
C HIS A 636 -8.04 4.96 49.33
N GLU A 637 -8.64 3.83 49.71
CA GLU A 637 -9.27 2.85 48.82
C GLU A 637 -10.27 3.51 47.86
N ASN A 638 -11.14 4.39 48.36
CA ASN A 638 -12.10 5.13 47.53
C ASN A 638 -11.43 6.05 46.49
N VAL A 639 -10.21 6.52 46.72
CA VAL A 639 -9.48 7.27 45.70
C VAL A 639 -9.01 6.32 44.61
N TRP A 640 -8.39 5.20 44.98
CA TRP A 640 -7.85 4.23 44.04
C TRP A 640 -8.92 3.53 43.22
N GLU A 641 -9.98 3.04 43.85
CA GLU A 641 -10.97 2.17 43.21
C GLU A 641 -12.15 2.92 42.58
N VAL A 642 -12.35 4.20 42.96
CA VAL A 642 -13.50 4.98 42.46
C VAL A 642 -13.04 6.27 41.79
N THR A 643 -12.27 7.10 42.50
CA THR A 643 -11.88 8.42 41.95
C THR A 643 -10.95 8.28 40.76
N ALA A 644 -9.87 7.51 40.87
CA ALA A 644 -8.87 7.41 39.81
C ALA A 644 -9.45 6.88 38.49
N PRO A 645 -10.21 5.76 38.48
CA PRO A 645 -10.84 5.24 37.26
C PRO A 645 -11.87 6.21 36.68
N ALA A 646 -12.67 6.88 37.53
CA ALA A 646 -13.69 7.84 37.08
C ALA A 646 -13.09 9.07 36.35
N TYR A 647 -11.82 9.39 36.58
CA TYR A 647 -11.09 10.45 35.88
C TYR A 647 -10.04 9.90 34.89
N GLY A 648 -10.19 8.64 34.46
CA GLY A 648 -9.37 8.05 33.40
C GLY A 648 -7.91 7.76 33.80
N GLN A 649 -7.59 7.71 35.10
CA GLN A 649 -6.25 7.32 35.55
C GLN A 649 -6.07 5.80 35.44
N GLU A 650 -4.90 5.37 34.99
CA GLU A 650 -4.61 3.96 34.73
C GLU A 650 -4.07 3.28 35.99
N LEU A 651 -4.81 2.30 36.54
CA LEU A 651 -4.33 1.47 37.65
C LEU A 651 -3.52 0.28 37.14
N ALA A 652 -2.30 0.12 37.58
CA ALA A 652 -1.40 -0.97 37.22
C ALA A 652 -1.06 -1.83 38.44
N ASN A 653 -0.60 -3.05 38.21
CA ASN A 653 -0.32 -4.02 39.27
C ASN A 653 1.11 -3.88 39.80
N HIS A 654 1.24 -3.61 41.10
CA HIS A 654 2.54 -3.55 41.79
C HIS A 654 2.76 -4.62 42.83
N SER A 655 2.01 -5.71 42.74
CA SER A 655 1.79 -6.73 43.76
C SER A 655 0.88 -6.34 44.93
N MET A 656 0.35 -7.32 45.66
CA MET A 656 -0.60 -7.11 46.75
C MET A 656 0.03 -6.35 47.92
N ASN A 657 1.20 -6.78 48.38
CA ASN A 657 1.82 -6.23 49.61
C ASN A 657 3.22 -5.64 49.38
N HIS A 658 3.76 -5.72 48.17
CA HIS A 658 5.14 -5.29 47.87
C HIS A 658 6.20 -6.10 48.65
N ILE A 659 6.04 -7.43 48.71
CA ILE A 659 6.97 -8.31 49.47
C ILE A 659 7.65 -9.39 48.62
N GLY A 660 7.22 -9.59 47.38
CA GLY A 660 7.68 -10.73 46.58
C GLY A 660 6.94 -12.02 46.91
N ALA A 661 7.39 -13.13 46.34
CA ALA A 661 6.81 -14.45 46.55
C ALA A 661 7.90 -15.53 46.54
N ALA A 662 7.65 -16.65 47.21
CA ALA A 662 8.52 -17.83 47.20
C ALA A 662 7.81 -19.10 46.67
N THR A 663 6.48 -19.10 46.64
CA THR A 663 5.64 -20.22 46.17
C THR A 663 4.68 -19.79 45.08
N ASP A 664 4.11 -20.74 44.35
CA ASP A 664 3.07 -20.52 43.34
C ASP A 664 1.81 -19.86 43.94
N GLU A 665 1.36 -20.33 45.12
CA GLU A 665 0.21 -19.75 45.84
C GLU A 665 0.47 -18.28 46.24
N GLU A 666 1.69 -17.96 46.68
CA GLU A 666 2.08 -16.58 46.99
C GLU A 666 2.18 -15.72 45.73
N VAL A 667 2.66 -16.24 44.59
CA VAL A 667 2.64 -15.49 43.32
C VAL A 667 1.21 -15.19 42.89
N LEU A 668 0.33 -16.20 42.96
CA LEU A 668 -1.09 -16.03 42.62
C LEU A 668 -1.75 -14.99 43.53
N TYR A 669 -1.46 -15.01 44.83
CA TYR A 669 -1.99 -14.01 45.75
C TYR A 669 -1.40 -12.61 45.49
N GLU A 670 -0.08 -12.53 45.34
CA GLU A 670 0.61 -11.25 45.18
C GLU A 670 0.37 -10.62 43.82
N VAL A 671 0.04 -11.36 42.75
CA VAL A 671 -0.17 -10.79 41.40
C VAL A 671 -1.61 -10.96 40.92
N GLY A 672 -2.21 -12.12 41.15
CA GLY A 672 -3.57 -12.43 40.69
C GLY A 672 -4.64 -11.63 41.43
N GLU A 673 -4.60 -11.57 42.77
CA GLU A 673 -5.63 -10.83 43.52
C GLU A 673 -5.64 -9.32 43.24
N PRO A 674 -4.49 -8.61 43.18
CA PRO A 674 -4.48 -7.21 42.75
C PRO A 674 -5.04 -7.01 41.35
N SER A 675 -4.78 -7.93 40.42
CA SER A 675 -5.33 -7.85 39.06
C SER A 675 -6.86 -7.92 39.06
N ARG A 676 -7.44 -8.79 39.90
CA ARG A 676 -8.90 -8.87 40.08
C ARG A 676 -9.48 -7.59 40.67
N ILE A 677 -8.84 -7.04 41.71
CA ILE A 677 -9.25 -5.78 42.34
C ILE A 677 -9.20 -4.62 41.33
N ILE A 678 -8.12 -4.54 40.55
CA ILE A 678 -7.94 -3.51 39.51
C ILE A 678 -9.01 -3.63 38.43
N TRP A 679 -9.37 -4.84 37.97
CA TRP A 679 -10.45 -4.99 37.00
C TRP A 679 -11.83 -4.64 37.54
N ASP A 680 -12.13 -5.05 38.77
CA ASP A 680 -13.40 -4.71 39.42
C ASP A 680 -13.54 -3.18 39.55
N ALA A 681 -12.47 -2.50 39.97
CA ALA A 681 -12.41 -1.03 40.03
C ALA A 681 -12.60 -0.34 38.66
N ARG A 682 -12.25 -1.01 37.57
CA ARG A 682 -12.45 -0.51 36.19
C ARG A 682 -13.82 -0.89 35.60
N GLY A 683 -14.62 -1.69 36.30
CA GLY A 683 -15.95 -2.12 35.85
C GLY A 683 -15.95 -3.18 34.74
N HIS A 684 -14.89 -3.98 34.63
CA HIS A 684 -14.83 -5.09 33.67
C HIS A 684 -15.14 -6.44 34.33
N GLU A 685 -16.05 -7.21 33.72
CA GLU A 685 -16.21 -8.65 34.02
C GLU A 685 -15.21 -9.45 33.14
N ASP A 686 -14.64 -10.55 33.64
CA ASP A 686 -13.88 -11.55 32.87
C ASP A 686 -12.61 -11.10 32.12
N PHE A 687 -11.74 -10.30 32.76
CA PHE A 687 -10.34 -10.13 32.31
C PHE A 687 -10.20 -9.48 30.90
N GLY A 688 -11.20 -8.72 30.47
CA GLY A 688 -11.31 -8.17 29.11
C GLY A 688 -10.41 -6.98 28.77
N SER A 689 -9.32 -6.73 29.51
CA SER A 689 -8.36 -5.67 29.19
C SER A 689 -6.97 -5.98 29.73
N LEU A 690 -5.91 -5.49 29.08
CA LEU A 690 -4.55 -5.63 29.61
C LEU A 690 -4.32 -4.78 30.88
N ILE A 691 -3.36 -5.19 31.73
CA ILE A 691 -2.92 -4.48 32.94
C ILE A 691 -1.39 -4.37 32.94
N ALA A 692 -0.80 -3.19 33.14
CA ALA A 692 0.65 -3.11 33.31
C ALA A 692 1.10 -3.70 34.65
N PHE A 693 2.26 -4.35 34.71
CA PHE A 693 2.82 -4.95 35.91
C PHE A 693 4.26 -4.53 36.16
N VAL A 694 4.57 -4.19 37.41
CA VAL A 694 5.96 -4.00 37.84
C VAL A 694 6.20 -4.63 39.22
N ARG A 695 7.36 -5.26 39.37
CA ARG A 695 7.79 -5.88 40.63
C ARG A 695 8.17 -4.81 41.64
N GLY A 696 7.89 -5.09 42.91
CA GLY A 696 8.39 -4.26 44.00
C GLY A 696 9.92 -4.24 44.07
N GLY A 697 10.51 -3.07 44.30
CA GLY A 697 11.96 -2.93 44.44
C GLY A 697 12.52 -3.83 45.55
N GLY A 698 13.61 -4.57 45.26
CA GLY A 698 14.29 -5.42 46.25
C GLY A 698 13.55 -6.71 46.63
N THR A 699 12.51 -7.09 45.88
CA THR A 699 11.74 -8.33 46.10
C THR A 699 12.30 -9.49 45.28
N SER A 700 11.96 -10.72 45.68
CA SER A 700 12.35 -11.96 44.98
C SER A 700 11.10 -12.69 44.50
N TRP A 701 11.20 -13.36 43.35
CA TRP A 701 10.08 -14.04 42.69
C TRP A 701 10.53 -15.34 42.00
N PRO A 702 9.72 -16.41 42.05
CA PRO A 702 9.91 -17.59 41.22
C PRO A 702 9.42 -17.31 39.80
N GLU A 703 10.36 -17.16 38.86
CA GLU A 703 10.10 -16.59 37.53
C GLU A 703 9.09 -17.40 36.69
N GLU A 704 9.18 -18.73 36.71
CA GLU A 704 8.28 -19.61 35.94
C GLU A 704 6.81 -19.41 36.32
N TRP A 705 6.52 -19.38 37.62
CA TRP A 705 5.16 -19.15 38.12
C TRP A 705 4.72 -17.70 37.91
N LEU A 706 5.63 -16.74 38.05
CA LEU A 706 5.33 -15.34 37.77
C LEU A 706 4.87 -15.16 36.33
N GLN A 707 5.60 -15.69 35.34
CA GLN A 707 5.19 -15.59 33.93
C GLN A 707 3.84 -16.27 33.66
N THR A 708 3.60 -17.42 34.28
CA THR A 708 2.31 -18.13 34.18
C THR A 708 1.15 -17.26 34.68
N VAL A 709 1.29 -16.65 35.86
CA VAL A 709 0.26 -15.79 36.45
C VAL A 709 0.12 -14.49 35.67
N LEU A 710 1.20 -13.88 35.18
CA LEU A 710 1.09 -12.68 34.34
C LEU A 710 0.26 -12.95 33.08
N ALA A 711 0.48 -14.09 32.40
CA ALA A 711 -0.28 -14.48 31.23
C ALA A 711 -1.76 -14.79 31.55
N GLU A 712 -2.02 -15.52 32.64
CA GLU A 712 -3.39 -15.84 33.10
C GLU A 712 -4.19 -14.56 33.40
N TYR A 713 -3.56 -13.59 34.07
CA TYR A 713 -4.19 -12.32 34.49
C TYR A 713 -3.91 -11.17 33.51
N LYS A 714 -3.51 -11.44 32.27
CA LYS A 714 -3.32 -10.43 31.20
C LYS A 714 -2.44 -9.24 31.60
N ASN A 715 -1.45 -9.50 32.45
CA ASN A 715 -0.51 -8.49 32.92
C ASN A 715 0.67 -8.35 31.93
N ILE A 716 1.01 -7.11 31.56
CA ILE A 716 2.15 -6.77 30.70
C ILE A 716 3.32 -6.35 31.60
N PRO A 717 4.49 -7.01 31.53
CA PRO A 717 5.67 -6.53 32.26
C PRO A 717 6.07 -5.11 31.84
N ARG A 718 6.35 -4.21 32.79
CA ARG A 718 6.76 -2.81 32.52
C ARG A 718 7.97 -2.66 31.57
N GLN A 719 8.78 -3.70 31.45
CA GLN A 719 9.95 -3.72 30.56
C GLN A 719 9.57 -3.94 29.09
N SER A 720 8.33 -4.36 28.81
CA SER A 720 7.85 -4.54 27.45
C SER A 720 7.77 -3.17 26.76
N ASN A 721 8.28 -3.09 25.53
CA ASN A 721 8.44 -1.82 24.82
C ASN A 721 7.43 -1.61 23.69
N GLY A 722 6.51 -2.56 23.48
CA GLY A 722 5.55 -2.52 22.40
C GLY A 722 6.19 -2.56 21.00
N GLY A 723 7.51 -2.78 20.88
CA GLY A 723 8.26 -2.60 19.62
C GLY A 723 8.92 -1.24 19.44
N SER A 724 8.79 -0.30 20.40
CA SER A 724 9.43 1.03 20.34
C SER A 724 10.69 1.14 21.22
N HIS A 725 11.52 2.15 20.97
CA HIS A 725 12.61 2.51 21.90
C HIS A 725 12.03 3.24 23.12
N ILE A 726 12.35 2.78 24.34
CA ILE A 726 11.93 3.43 25.58
C ILE A 726 13.08 4.23 26.20
N TYR A 727 12.81 5.50 26.50
CA TYR A 727 13.66 6.32 27.35
C TYR A 727 13.00 6.60 28.70
N ALA A 728 13.42 5.87 29.74
CA ALA A 728 12.84 5.96 31.07
C ALA A 728 13.76 6.67 32.08
N HIS A 729 13.19 7.53 32.91
CA HIS A 729 13.92 8.23 33.98
C HIS A 729 13.17 8.18 35.31
N THR A 730 13.87 7.74 36.36
CA THR A 730 13.38 7.83 37.74
C THR A 730 13.65 9.22 38.29
N VAL A 731 12.59 9.94 38.66
CA VAL A 731 12.68 11.32 39.16
C VAL A 731 13.30 11.33 40.56
N PRO A 732 14.46 11.99 40.76
CA PRO A 732 15.06 12.13 42.08
C PRO A 732 14.20 13.01 43.01
N LYS A 733 14.27 12.77 44.32
CA LYS A 733 13.60 13.61 45.32
C LYS A 733 14.04 15.08 45.18
N ASN A 734 13.12 16.01 45.43
CA ASN A 734 13.36 17.46 45.35
C ASN A 734 13.92 17.95 44.01
N SER A 735 13.64 17.24 42.90
CA SER A 735 13.97 17.74 41.57
C SER A 735 13.11 18.96 41.22
N ALA A 736 13.73 19.98 40.63
CA ALA A 736 13.02 21.13 40.06
C ALA A 736 12.38 20.75 38.71
N ALA A 737 11.25 21.36 38.37
CA ALA A 737 10.48 21.09 37.16
C ALA A 737 11.34 21.17 35.89
N ASN A 738 12.13 22.24 35.77
CA ASN A 738 13.01 22.47 34.61
C ASN A 738 14.04 21.35 34.44
N THR A 739 14.58 20.83 35.55
CA THR A 739 15.55 19.73 35.51
C THR A 739 14.89 18.42 35.10
N ILE A 740 13.65 18.18 35.51
CA ILE A 740 12.89 17.01 35.05
C ILE A 740 12.65 17.12 33.56
N TYR A 741 12.13 18.26 33.09
CA TYR A 741 11.85 18.54 31.69
C TYR A 741 13.04 18.21 30.79
N GLU A 742 14.24 18.71 31.13
CA GLU A 742 15.44 18.58 30.32
C GLU A 742 15.95 17.13 30.10
N VAL A 743 15.43 16.14 30.84
CA VAL A 743 15.93 14.76 30.80
C VAL A 743 15.24 13.92 29.72
N VAL A 744 13.91 13.77 29.77
CA VAL A 744 13.19 12.85 28.87
C VAL A 744 12.64 13.60 27.66
N ILE A 745 12.01 14.76 27.85
CA ILE A 745 11.25 15.44 26.79
C ILE A 745 12.12 15.77 25.57
N PRO A 746 13.28 16.44 25.69
CA PRO A 746 14.13 16.69 24.53
C PRO A 746 14.58 15.40 23.83
N HIS A 747 14.84 14.34 24.60
CA HIS A 747 15.28 13.07 24.04
C HIS A 747 14.19 12.42 23.18
N ILE A 748 12.96 12.33 23.70
CA ILE A 748 11.87 11.67 22.98
C ILE A 748 11.41 12.46 21.76
N LEU A 749 11.45 13.80 21.80
CA LEU A 749 11.15 14.62 20.63
C LEU A 749 12.25 14.50 19.56
N THR A 750 13.51 14.40 19.98
CA THR A 750 14.64 14.20 19.05
C THR A 750 14.57 12.83 18.36
N HIS A 751 14.20 11.78 19.10
CA HIS A 751 14.23 10.40 18.61
C HIS A 751 12.84 9.86 18.24
N LYS A 752 11.79 10.69 18.35
CA LYS A 752 10.38 10.34 18.09
C LYS A 752 9.91 9.06 18.80
N CYS A 753 10.36 8.86 20.04
CA CYS A 753 10.24 7.59 20.76
C CYS A 753 9.36 7.70 22.02
N TRP A 754 9.22 6.59 22.77
CA TRP A 754 8.39 6.55 23.96
C TRP A 754 9.18 6.92 25.22
N GLY A 755 8.74 7.96 25.93
CA GLY A 755 9.32 8.42 27.19
C GLY A 755 8.58 7.96 28.43
N MET A 756 9.31 7.81 29.54
CA MET A 756 8.71 7.50 30.84
C MET A 756 9.35 8.27 31.99
N TYR A 757 8.52 8.84 32.88
CA TYR A 757 8.96 9.33 34.19
C TYR A 757 8.43 8.44 35.30
N ASN A 758 9.30 8.02 36.23
CA ASN A 758 8.91 7.25 37.42
C ASN A 758 8.99 8.11 38.68
N PHE A 759 7.86 8.29 39.36
CA PHE A 759 7.72 9.06 40.59
C PHE A 759 7.41 8.14 41.78
N HIS A 760 8.30 8.10 42.77
CA HIS A 760 8.10 7.28 43.97
C HIS A 760 7.14 7.93 44.98
N GLY A 761 7.08 9.26 45.06
CA GLY A 761 6.22 9.96 46.00
C GLY A 761 6.08 11.44 45.70
N ILE A 762 4.98 12.04 46.19
CA ILE A 762 4.66 13.47 45.98
C ILE A 762 4.36 14.11 47.33
N SER A 763 5.06 15.19 47.67
CA SER A 763 4.93 15.84 48.99
C SER A 763 4.44 17.28 48.87
N ALA A 764 3.50 17.65 49.74
CA ALA A 764 3.06 19.03 49.90
C ALA A 764 4.14 19.92 50.56
N VAL A 765 5.24 19.36 51.05
CA VAL A 765 6.34 20.08 51.71
C VAL A 765 7.62 19.93 50.90
N ASP A 766 8.27 21.03 50.56
CA ASP A 766 9.58 21.03 49.91
C ASP A 766 10.62 20.36 50.81
N GLY A 767 11.41 19.44 50.25
CA GLY A 767 12.31 18.58 51.02
C GLY A 767 11.62 17.40 51.74
N GLY A 768 10.30 17.27 51.59
CA GLY A 768 9.48 16.31 52.30
C GLY A 768 9.67 14.85 51.85
N LEU A 769 9.14 13.96 52.66
CA LEU A 769 8.95 12.55 52.31
C LEU A 769 7.46 12.31 52.09
N ASP A 770 7.14 11.30 51.31
CA ASP A 770 5.79 10.77 51.17
C ASP A 770 5.85 9.32 51.65
N TRP A 771 5.15 8.99 52.75
CA TRP A 771 5.23 7.66 53.38
C TRP A 771 6.66 7.12 53.63
N GLY A 772 7.61 8.00 53.89
CA GLY A 772 9.01 7.63 54.13
C GLY A 772 9.87 7.45 52.87
N VAL A 773 9.29 7.54 51.67
CA VAL A 773 10.04 7.59 50.40
C VAL A 773 10.38 9.03 50.01
N GLY A 774 11.48 9.19 49.27
CA GLY A 774 11.89 10.49 48.76
C GLY A 774 10.88 11.00 47.74
N ALA A 775 10.35 12.20 47.97
CA ALA A 775 9.25 12.74 47.18
C ALA A 775 9.65 13.96 46.35
N MET A 776 8.90 14.20 45.28
CA MET A 776 8.93 15.47 44.57
C MET A 776 8.04 16.49 45.29
N TYR A 777 8.45 17.75 45.31
CA TYR A 777 7.61 18.82 45.85
C TYR A 777 6.43 19.09 44.91
N PHE A 778 5.22 19.11 45.47
CA PHE A 778 3.98 19.23 44.70
C PHE A 778 3.93 20.50 43.83
N GLY A 779 4.46 21.63 44.31
CA GLY A 779 4.49 22.86 43.53
C GLY A 779 5.31 22.74 42.23
N GLU A 780 6.45 22.06 42.27
CA GLU A 780 7.26 21.77 41.07
C GLU A 780 6.56 20.76 40.16
N PHE A 781 5.82 19.81 40.74
CA PHE A 781 5.08 18.81 39.98
C PHE A 781 3.97 19.47 39.15
N GLU A 782 3.23 20.42 39.74
CA GLU A 782 2.22 21.18 39.01
C GLU A 782 2.80 22.00 37.85
N PHE A 783 3.93 22.68 38.06
CA PHE A 783 4.60 23.41 36.98
C PHE A 783 5.00 22.49 35.82
N PHE A 784 5.55 21.32 36.15
CA PHE A 784 5.88 20.31 35.14
C PHE A 784 4.63 19.83 34.38
N LEU A 785 3.51 19.59 35.05
CA LEU A 785 2.26 19.18 34.38
C LEU A 785 1.71 20.28 33.46
N ASP A 786 1.82 21.56 33.84
CA ASP A 786 1.39 22.68 32.99
C ASP A 786 2.20 22.75 31.67
N ASP A 787 3.49 22.43 31.73
CA ASP A 787 4.33 22.31 30.54
C ASP A 787 3.89 21.14 29.64
N LEU A 788 3.53 19.99 30.22
CA LEU A 788 3.03 18.84 29.46
C LEU A 788 1.72 19.16 28.72
N VAL A 789 0.80 19.88 29.36
CA VAL A 789 -0.44 20.35 28.72
C VAL A 789 -0.11 21.23 27.51
N THR A 790 0.88 22.11 27.65
CA THR A 790 1.31 23.00 26.57
C THR A 790 1.86 22.20 25.37
N LEU A 791 2.73 21.21 25.63
CA LEU A 791 3.30 20.37 24.58
C LEU A 791 2.25 19.47 23.91
N SER A 792 1.30 18.94 24.67
CA SER A 792 0.26 18.08 24.11
C SER A 792 -0.69 18.88 23.20
N ASN A 793 -1.12 20.06 23.65
CA ASN A 793 -1.97 20.96 22.88
C ASN A 793 -1.28 21.51 21.62
N SER A 794 0.05 21.62 21.62
CA SER A 794 0.81 22.05 20.45
C SER A 794 1.08 20.94 19.44
N GLY A 795 0.61 19.71 19.68
CA GLY A 795 0.85 18.58 18.77
C GLY A 795 2.15 17.80 18.98
N GLN A 796 2.97 18.15 19.98
CA GLN A 796 4.30 17.55 20.13
C GLN A 796 4.26 16.18 20.80
N ILE A 797 3.51 16.04 21.89
CA ILE A 797 3.48 14.78 22.66
C ILE A 797 2.07 14.24 22.90
N TRP A 798 1.95 12.93 22.89
CA TRP A 798 0.83 12.19 23.46
C TRP A 798 1.17 11.79 24.90
N VAL A 799 0.42 12.29 25.89
CA VAL A 799 0.56 11.85 27.29
C VAL A 799 -0.44 10.75 27.57
N GLY A 800 0.00 9.50 27.47
CA GLY A 800 -0.85 8.31 27.57
C GLY A 800 -0.44 7.37 28.71
N GLY A 801 -1.40 6.57 29.19
CA GLY A 801 -1.14 5.46 30.10
C GLY A 801 -0.21 4.41 29.48
N TYR A 802 0.49 3.64 30.30
CA TYR A 802 1.41 2.61 29.85
C TYR A 802 0.71 1.58 28.97
N THR A 803 -0.46 1.08 29.41
CA THR A 803 -1.19 0.06 28.66
C THR A 803 -1.76 0.64 27.36
N GLN A 804 -2.21 1.90 27.35
CA GLN A 804 -2.69 2.56 26.13
C GLN A 804 -1.59 2.64 25.06
N VAL A 805 -0.42 3.18 25.42
CA VAL A 805 0.71 3.31 24.48
C VAL A 805 1.20 1.93 24.01
N TYR A 806 1.25 0.95 24.92
CA TYR A 806 1.60 -0.42 24.56
C TYR A 806 0.61 -1.06 23.57
N LYS A 807 -0.70 -0.94 23.84
CA LYS A 807 -1.75 -1.46 22.95
C LYS A 807 -1.65 -0.83 21.56
N TYR A 808 -1.58 0.50 21.49
CA TYR A 808 -1.42 1.24 20.24
C TYR A 808 -0.26 0.71 19.39
N LEU A 809 0.92 0.56 20.00
CA LEU A 809 2.12 0.09 19.29
C LEU A 809 1.96 -1.34 18.76
N ARG A 810 1.43 -2.26 19.59
CA ARG A 810 1.25 -3.67 19.21
C ARG A 810 0.17 -3.86 18.16
N GLU A 811 -0.93 -3.12 18.30
CA GLU A 811 -2.06 -3.17 17.38
C GLU A 811 -1.67 -2.56 16.03
N LYS A 812 -0.99 -1.41 16.03
CA LYS A 812 -0.40 -0.80 14.83
C LYS A 812 0.54 -1.75 14.10
N ALA A 813 1.44 -2.45 14.80
CA ALA A 813 2.47 -3.29 14.17
C ALA A 813 1.92 -4.46 13.34
N THR A 814 0.64 -4.79 13.50
CA THR A 814 -0.06 -5.82 12.72
C THR A 814 -1.28 -5.27 11.99
N ALA A 815 -1.50 -3.96 12.06
CA ALA A 815 -2.66 -3.33 11.46
C ALA A 815 -2.46 -3.17 9.95
N SER A 816 -3.55 -3.39 9.22
CA SER A 816 -3.68 -3.08 7.80
C SER A 816 -4.81 -2.09 7.63
N VAL A 817 -4.52 -0.97 6.97
CA VAL A 817 -5.50 0.04 6.58
C VAL A 817 -5.53 0.13 5.06
N SER A 818 -6.71 0.24 4.48
CA SER A 818 -6.85 0.50 3.05
C SER A 818 -8.07 1.36 2.76
N VAL A 819 -8.00 2.09 1.65
CA VAL A 819 -9.15 2.76 1.07
C VAL A 819 -10.01 1.69 0.42
N VAL A 820 -11.25 1.57 0.91
CA VAL A 820 -12.26 0.72 0.27
C VAL A 820 -12.73 1.40 -1.00
N TYR A 821 -13.12 2.68 -0.94
CA TYR A 821 -13.37 3.55 -2.08
C TYR A 821 -13.20 5.01 -1.67
N ALA A 822 -13.03 5.90 -2.66
CA ALA A 822 -12.94 7.33 -2.41
C ALA A 822 -13.50 8.15 -3.58
N THR A 823 -14.30 9.14 -3.22
CA THR A 823 -14.98 10.06 -4.14
C THR A 823 -14.85 11.48 -3.61
N THR A 824 -15.21 12.45 -4.43
CA THR A 824 -15.28 13.86 -4.01
C THR A 824 -16.30 14.15 -2.90
N GLU A 825 -17.24 13.23 -2.62
CA GLU A 825 -18.31 13.40 -1.62
C GLU A 825 -18.16 12.47 -0.41
N GLU A 826 -17.43 11.36 -0.55
CA GLU A 826 -17.34 10.32 0.48
C GLU A 826 -16.06 9.48 0.32
N ILE A 827 -15.44 9.15 1.45
CA ILE A 827 -14.30 8.22 1.52
C ILE A 827 -14.66 7.08 2.47
N CYS A 828 -14.43 5.85 2.07
CA CYS A 828 -14.60 4.67 2.91
C CYS A 828 -13.27 3.96 3.09
N LEU A 829 -12.90 3.71 4.34
CA LEU A 829 -11.68 3.03 4.74
C LEU A 829 -12.01 1.73 5.47
N THR A 830 -11.09 0.77 5.45
CA THR A 830 -11.13 -0.40 6.32
C THR A 830 -9.85 -0.43 7.17
N LEU A 831 -9.99 -0.90 8.41
CA LEU A 831 -8.90 -1.04 9.36
C LEU A 831 -9.03 -2.39 10.07
N THR A 832 -8.01 -3.23 9.94
CA THR A 832 -7.94 -4.57 10.54
C THR A 832 -6.62 -4.76 11.28
N SER A 833 -6.57 -5.67 12.25
CA SER A 833 -5.34 -6.06 12.98
C SER A 833 -5.44 -7.54 13.35
N ASP A 834 -4.30 -8.22 13.43
CA ASP A 834 -4.22 -9.62 13.86
C ASP A 834 -4.28 -9.77 15.40
N MET A 835 -4.31 -8.66 16.15
CA MET A 835 -4.40 -8.67 17.61
C MET A 835 -5.81 -9.10 18.09
N ASP A 836 -5.88 -9.65 19.31
CA ASP A 836 -7.15 -10.00 19.95
C ASP A 836 -8.00 -8.72 20.18
N PRO A 837 -9.16 -8.55 19.50
CA PRO A 837 -9.94 -7.32 19.53
C PRO A 837 -10.69 -7.08 20.86
N VAL A 838 -10.59 -8.03 21.80
CA VAL A 838 -11.05 -7.84 23.19
C VAL A 838 -9.94 -7.21 24.03
N LEU A 839 -8.68 -7.58 23.80
CA LEU A 839 -7.55 -7.11 24.61
C LEU A 839 -6.87 -5.88 24.03
N TYR A 840 -6.95 -5.71 22.71
CA TYR A 840 -6.42 -4.59 21.94
C TYR A 840 -7.62 -3.86 21.32
N ASP A 841 -7.88 -2.68 21.86
CA ASP A 841 -9.05 -1.86 21.59
C ASP A 841 -8.67 -0.36 21.62
N GLU A 842 -7.37 -0.05 21.55
CA GLU A 842 -6.92 1.33 21.56
C GLU A 842 -7.10 1.90 20.15
N PRO A 843 -7.87 2.99 19.96
CA PRO A 843 -8.08 3.55 18.63
C PRO A 843 -6.76 3.94 17.98
N LEU A 844 -6.53 3.53 16.73
CA LEU A 844 -5.40 3.98 15.94
C LEU A 844 -5.76 5.28 15.22
N THR A 845 -4.84 6.25 15.22
CA THR A 845 -5.04 7.48 14.46
C THR A 845 -4.69 7.26 13.00
N LEU A 846 -5.69 7.37 12.15
CA LEU A 846 -5.57 7.38 10.70
C LEU A 846 -5.35 8.81 10.21
N ILE A 847 -4.44 8.96 9.26
CA ILE A 847 -4.18 10.20 8.54
C ILE A 847 -4.61 9.95 7.10
N THR A 848 -5.58 10.71 6.60
CA THR A 848 -6.11 10.48 5.25
C THR A 848 -6.33 11.76 4.48
N THR A 849 -6.00 11.74 3.19
CA THR A 849 -6.29 12.86 2.30
C THR A 849 -7.79 12.92 2.03
N VAL A 850 -8.31 14.13 1.95
CA VAL A 850 -9.71 14.41 1.64
C VAL A 850 -9.80 15.43 0.51
N PRO A 851 -10.94 15.53 -0.20
CA PRO A 851 -11.12 16.51 -1.26
C PRO A 851 -10.82 17.94 -0.80
N ASP A 852 -10.19 18.74 -1.66
CA ASP A 852 -9.74 20.11 -1.34
C ASP A 852 -10.85 21.05 -0.84
N ASN A 853 -12.11 20.76 -1.17
CA ASN A 853 -13.25 21.54 -0.72
C ASN A 853 -13.70 21.23 0.71
N TRP A 854 -13.25 20.12 1.32
CA TRP A 854 -13.66 19.76 2.67
C TRP A 854 -12.92 20.60 3.72
N ALA A 855 -13.65 21.45 4.45
CA ALA A 855 -13.09 22.22 5.55
C ALA A 855 -13.14 21.46 6.90
N GLU A 856 -14.16 20.64 7.08
CA GLU A 856 -14.35 19.70 8.19
C GLU A 856 -14.92 18.42 7.60
N CYS A 857 -14.66 17.28 8.23
CA CYS A 857 -15.31 16.03 7.88
C CYS A 857 -15.88 15.33 9.10
N GLN A 858 -16.79 14.40 8.86
CA GLN A 858 -17.34 13.49 9.86
C GLN A 858 -16.93 12.07 9.50
N ALA A 859 -16.23 11.41 10.42
CA ALA A 859 -15.87 10.01 10.29
C ALA A 859 -16.84 9.15 11.10
N THR A 860 -17.34 8.06 10.52
CA THR A 860 -18.27 7.13 11.16
C THR A 860 -17.73 5.72 11.15
N GLN A 861 -17.62 5.08 12.32
CA GLN A 861 -17.30 3.66 12.48
C GLN A 861 -18.25 3.03 13.51
N ALA A 862 -18.79 1.84 13.24
CA ALA A 862 -19.68 1.12 14.17
C ALA A 862 -20.84 1.97 14.75
N ALA A 863 -21.42 2.87 13.94
CA ALA A 863 -22.46 3.83 14.32
C ALA A 863 -22.04 4.94 15.31
N VAL A 864 -20.76 5.07 15.60
CA VAL A 864 -20.16 6.23 16.28
C VAL A 864 -19.67 7.19 15.21
N THR A 865 -20.07 8.46 15.31
CA THR A 865 -19.64 9.52 14.39
C THR A 865 -18.87 10.58 15.15
N GLU A 866 -17.68 10.91 14.67
CA GLU A 866 -16.81 11.94 15.22
C GLU A 866 -16.52 13.02 14.17
N ARG A 867 -16.37 14.26 14.65
CA ARG A 867 -15.92 15.37 13.79
C ARG A 867 -14.40 15.38 13.74
N CYS A 868 -13.87 15.51 12.53
CA CYS A 868 -12.46 15.59 12.25
C CYS A 868 -12.17 16.94 11.58
N THR A 869 -11.19 17.67 12.09
CA THR A 869 -10.73 18.89 11.44
C THR A 869 -9.88 18.52 10.22
N VAL A 870 -10.10 19.22 9.10
CA VAL A 870 -9.26 19.09 7.91
C VAL A 870 -8.25 20.23 7.91
N LEU A 871 -6.97 19.88 7.81
CA LEU A 871 -5.88 20.84 7.68
C LEU A 871 -5.05 20.46 6.45
N ASP A 872 -4.86 21.40 5.54
CA ASP A 872 -4.07 21.22 4.31
C ASP A 872 -4.47 19.96 3.50
N GLY A 873 -5.79 19.72 3.39
CA GLY A 873 -6.35 18.58 2.65
C GLY A 873 -6.25 17.24 3.38
N VAL A 874 -5.92 17.24 4.68
CA VAL A 874 -5.73 16.02 5.48
C VAL A 874 -6.68 15.99 6.67
N ALA A 875 -7.37 14.86 6.85
CA ALA A 875 -8.16 14.55 8.03
C ALA A 875 -7.42 13.56 8.95
N LYS A 876 -7.57 13.76 10.26
CA LYS A 876 -7.08 12.83 11.30
C LYS A 876 -8.28 12.19 12.00
N ILE A 877 -8.27 10.87 12.11
CA ILE A 877 -9.43 10.08 12.54
C ILE A 877 -8.97 8.98 13.49
N ASP A 878 -9.60 8.83 14.64
CA ASP A 878 -9.33 7.70 15.51
C ASP A 878 -10.31 6.56 15.19
N ALA A 879 -9.78 5.36 14.93
CA ALA A 879 -10.57 4.19 14.55
C ALA A 879 -10.03 2.92 15.22
N VAL A 880 -10.93 2.03 15.63
CA VAL A 880 -10.54 0.75 16.26
C VAL A 880 -10.51 -0.35 15.20
N PRO A 881 -9.41 -1.08 15.04
CA PRO A 881 -9.34 -2.19 14.10
C PRO A 881 -10.44 -3.24 14.29
N GLY A 882 -10.94 -3.78 13.18
CA GLY A 882 -11.95 -4.86 13.19
C GLY A 882 -13.37 -4.44 13.60
N LYS A 883 -13.64 -3.14 13.78
CA LYS A 883 -15.00 -2.61 14.09
C LYS A 883 -15.83 -2.23 12.86
N GLY A 884 -15.41 -2.68 11.67
CA GLY A 884 -16.05 -2.37 10.39
C GLY A 884 -15.48 -1.10 9.73
N ASN A 885 -16.08 -0.74 8.60
CA ASN A 885 -15.59 0.35 7.76
C ASN A 885 -15.68 1.72 8.47
N ILE A 886 -14.73 2.59 8.15
CA ILE A 886 -14.72 4.00 8.53
C ILE A 886 -15.18 4.82 7.34
N VAL A 887 -16.31 5.50 7.46
CA VAL A 887 -16.87 6.33 6.37
C VAL A 887 -16.74 7.80 6.72
N LEU A 888 -16.05 8.54 5.87
CA LEU A 888 -15.88 9.99 5.96
C LEU A 888 -16.76 10.70 4.96
N ARG A 889 -17.35 11.81 5.38
CA ARG A 889 -18.08 12.76 4.52
C ARG A 889 -17.74 14.18 4.92
N GLU A 890 -17.90 15.13 4.00
CA GLU A 890 -17.85 16.56 4.35
C GLU A 890 -18.86 16.86 5.47
N ALA A 891 -18.44 17.59 6.49
CA ALA A 891 -19.31 17.96 7.60
C ALA A 891 -20.23 19.13 7.20
N GLU A 892 -21.53 18.97 7.43
CA GLU A 892 -22.49 20.09 7.32
C GLU A 892 -22.28 21.22 8.35
#